data_AF-A0A0D7ABE1-F1
#
_entry.id   AF-A0A0D7ABE1-F1
#
_cell.length_a   1.000
_cell.length_b   1.000
_cell.length_c   1.000
_cell.angle_alpha   90.00
_cell.angle_beta   90.00
_cell.angle_gamma   90.00
#
_symmetry.space_group_name_H-M   'P 1'
#
loop_
_entity.id
_entity.type
_entity.pdbx_description
1 polymer ?
#
loop_
_entity_poly.entity_id
_entity_poly.type
_entity_poly.pdbx_seq_one_letter_code
_entity_poly.pdbx_strand_id
1 'polypeptide(L)'
;MDARLSHESAVTLNYSITDYTSSSNERYAPQNVMKDDPRDVNSRWSSTPKGGTKQWILLRLENLSVLKSITFGKFNQPHQCNLKEFKIYIGLSPVNMMEVLHAGLKNDSEPEEFAIRYTNAAGVPFPIEYVKVVPLAAHSPNSNTSIWYIKLSGIVDSILVNEVSESYDGHRETLVLRHVLKHLRSRRLLTAYEEIRSRTGLMTEHPIVSELYRRVVLEGDWDVAENLLSKMAATNLFDEYLFGLSPHAKWTRIRSTDADGNIPTPRAGHAACFDPENKKMYIHGGFDGINTLEDFWVFDAQAGTWTLIEPLQPHPGARSCHRMVFDELTGCIYLLGAFSEPCPPHQPRTRHACSDMYRYHTRGMQEGKWDIVCPDTALANGPPLVFDHAMAIDSAEQTIFVFGGCLVDDADRYAGLYSYDIRTSRWTVLQAFEGRSANVLMPPRSGHAMVYDPSIKTLFIFGGLKAAQHLSDMYAYEVTTRTVVQLCKQCETTGGPQPCFNLRAAIDTSLKEIYIFGGSSCKKNRPGPLIMLERDSYYIYRYSTSPGRWCRILSDTEQPDPRLAHQVVYDSTTRTFFLHGGNAGNGDDQIVPSDKRLDDLWSMTPIRYVAASEIVRKCKFILRQQHFREICEALNRPDSGSASGMTPVQALKYLQNEISSVVDHSDLQEAETFRSLLGFLLSPVVPKSPPAVPEPAPRPQKRLWTSMSADEDIAGDMPTETALETPHPQRASITVRDLLEVPDPLETRRSDAGSCMSADRFKQRTALFERLLEFVNEDAKEPLDSLVNIIDFQGGAQDTS
;
A
#
# COMPACT_ATOMS: atom_id res chain seq x y z
N MET A 1 1.45 13.37 23.07
CA MET A 1 0.12 13.98 22.96
C MET A 1 -0.93 12.94 22.57
N ASP A 2 -0.76 12.26 21.44
CA ASP A 2 -1.66 11.20 20.96
C ASP A 2 -1.88 10.06 21.99
N ALA A 3 -0.81 9.55 22.61
CA ALA A 3 -0.94 8.56 23.70
C ALA A 3 -1.79 9.06 24.89
N ARG A 4 -1.67 10.34 25.28
CA ARG A 4 -2.52 10.93 26.35
C ARG A 4 -3.98 11.01 25.90
N LEU A 5 -4.22 11.49 24.67
CA LEU A 5 -5.55 11.54 24.08
C LEU A 5 -6.19 10.16 23.96
N SER A 6 -5.41 9.11 23.71
CA SER A 6 -5.92 7.74 23.60
C SER A 6 -6.45 7.19 24.94
N HIS A 7 -5.83 7.57 26.06
CA HIS A 7 -6.22 7.12 27.41
C HIS A 7 -7.34 7.96 28.03
N GLU A 8 -7.57 9.18 27.53
CA GLU A 8 -8.60 10.08 28.08
C GLU A 8 -10.02 9.57 27.81
N SER A 9 -10.90 9.63 28.81
CA SER A 9 -12.29 9.18 28.67
C SER A 9 -13.09 10.12 27.77
N ALA A 10 -13.83 9.56 26.80
CA ALA A 10 -14.73 10.33 25.95
C ALA A 10 -16.03 10.71 26.68
N VAL A 11 -16.49 11.94 26.50
CA VAL A 11 -17.79 12.44 26.97
C VAL A 11 -18.72 12.72 25.79
N THR A 12 -20.03 12.69 26.03
CA THR A 12 -21.01 13.10 25.02
C THR A 12 -20.87 14.58 24.71
N LEU A 13 -20.77 14.93 23.43
CA LEU A 13 -20.65 16.30 22.95
C LEU A 13 -22.02 16.85 22.57
N ASN A 14 -22.31 18.05 23.06
CA ASN A 14 -23.50 18.80 22.63
C ASN A 14 -23.23 19.51 21.30
N TYR A 15 -24.25 19.57 20.46
CA TYR A 15 -24.19 20.24 19.17
C TYR A 15 -25.52 20.89 18.81
N SER A 16 -25.47 21.86 17.91
CA SER A 16 -26.62 22.50 17.28
C SER A 16 -26.59 22.24 15.77
N ILE A 17 -27.74 22.29 15.11
CA ILE A 17 -27.82 22.13 13.66
C ILE A 17 -27.70 23.50 13.02
N THR A 18 -26.64 23.70 12.25
CA THR A 18 -26.33 25.01 11.65
C THR A 18 -26.91 25.14 10.26
N ASP A 19 -26.83 24.08 9.45
CA ASP A 19 -27.28 24.09 8.07
C ASP A 19 -27.61 22.66 7.61
N TYR A 20 -28.45 22.49 6.59
CA TYR A 20 -28.90 21.18 6.12
C TYR A 20 -29.59 21.27 4.76
N THR A 21 -29.62 20.16 4.03
CA THR A 21 -30.43 20.05 2.80
C THR A 21 -31.90 19.83 3.11
N SER A 22 -32.78 20.34 2.23
CA SER A 22 -34.24 20.35 2.43
C SER A 22 -34.80 19.01 2.93
N SER A 23 -35.52 19.06 4.06
CA SER A 23 -36.21 17.90 4.62
C SER A 23 -37.47 17.58 3.82
N SER A 24 -37.86 16.30 3.79
CA SER A 24 -39.03 15.85 3.02
C SER A 24 -40.35 16.44 3.51
N ASN A 25 -40.41 16.93 4.75
CA ASN A 25 -41.56 17.57 5.38
C ASN A 25 -41.10 18.33 6.66
N GLU A 26 -41.85 19.32 7.13
CA GLU A 26 -41.66 19.98 8.43
C GLU A 26 -41.67 18.98 9.59
N ARG A 27 -42.38 17.86 9.44
CA ARG A 27 -42.41 16.77 10.44
C ARG A 27 -41.09 16.01 10.61
N TYR A 28 -40.22 16.02 9.60
CA TYR A 28 -38.91 15.34 9.62
C TYR A 28 -37.78 16.37 9.69
N ALA A 29 -37.94 17.35 10.57
CA ALA A 29 -36.99 18.41 10.79
C ALA A 29 -35.63 17.85 11.24
N PRO A 30 -34.53 18.50 10.88
CA PRO A 30 -33.20 18.00 11.22
C PRO A 30 -32.98 17.90 12.73
N GLN A 31 -33.63 18.74 13.54
CA GLN A 31 -33.52 18.74 15.00
C GLN A 31 -33.93 17.40 15.63
N ASN A 32 -34.74 16.60 14.92
CA ASN A 32 -35.17 15.30 15.40
C ASN A 32 -33.99 14.32 15.61
N VAL A 33 -32.87 14.50 14.90
CA VAL A 33 -31.68 13.63 15.07
C VAL A 33 -30.99 13.81 16.42
N MET A 34 -31.37 14.82 17.19
CA MET A 34 -30.81 15.09 18.53
C MET A 34 -31.51 14.30 19.63
N LYS A 35 -32.64 13.66 19.33
CA LYS A 35 -33.43 12.88 20.30
C LYS A 35 -33.43 11.40 19.92
N ASP A 36 -32.96 10.55 20.82
CA ASP A 36 -33.01 9.10 20.65
C ASP A 36 -34.38 8.56 21.07
N ASP A 37 -35.29 8.43 20.10
CA ASP A 37 -36.62 7.84 20.33
C ASP A 37 -36.91 6.75 19.28
N PRO A 38 -36.39 5.53 19.46
CA PRO A 38 -36.51 4.43 18.50
C PRO A 38 -37.95 3.97 18.24
N ARG A 39 -38.92 4.42 19.04
CA ARG A 39 -40.34 4.03 18.94
C ARG A 39 -41.18 5.05 18.18
N ASP A 40 -40.71 6.29 18.07
CA ASP A 40 -41.39 7.33 17.33
C ASP A 40 -40.89 7.40 15.88
N VAL A 41 -41.78 7.05 14.93
CA VAL A 41 -41.51 7.10 13.49
C VAL A 41 -41.15 8.52 13.01
N ASN A 42 -41.53 9.56 13.76
CA ASN A 42 -41.24 10.95 13.43
C ASN A 42 -39.93 11.46 14.04
N SER A 43 -39.29 10.73 14.96
CA SER A 43 -38.01 11.11 15.56
C SER A 43 -36.84 10.82 14.61
N ARG A 44 -36.88 11.44 13.45
CA ARG A 44 -35.86 11.35 12.40
C ARG A 44 -35.83 12.60 11.54
N TRP A 45 -34.67 12.84 10.96
CA TRP A 45 -34.56 13.65 9.75
C TRP A 45 -34.69 12.75 8.53
N SER A 46 -35.33 13.24 7.47
CA SER A 46 -35.51 12.50 6.23
C SER A 46 -35.33 13.42 5.02
N SER A 47 -34.49 13.00 4.08
CA SER A 47 -34.16 13.78 2.89
C SER A 47 -35.31 13.83 1.88
N THR A 48 -35.41 14.89 1.08
CA THR A 48 -36.36 14.94 -0.06
C THR A 48 -35.91 14.01 -1.21
N PRO A 49 -36.82 13.30 -1.89
CA PRO A 49 -36.49 12.52 -3.07
C PRO A 49 -36.55 13.41 -4.32
N LYS A 50 -35.47 14.15 -4.66
CA LYS A 50 -35.33 14.79 -5.99
C LYS A 50 -33.89 14.84 -6.50
N GLY A 51 -33.72 14.26 -7.70
CA GLY A 51 -32.66 14.44 -8.71
C GLY A 51 -31.30 14.98 -8.26
N GLY A 52 -30.32 14.08 -8.11
CA GLY A 52 -28.88 14.38 -8.21
C GLY A 52 -28.25 15.27 -7.13
N THR A 53 -29.02 15.95 -6.29
CA THR A 53 -28.48 16.88 -5.27
C THR A 53 -27.96 16.12 -4.05
N LYS A 54 -26.69 16.35 -3.71
CA LYS A 54 -26.03 15.77 -2.53
C LYS A 54 -26.73 16.24 -1.25
N GLN A 55 -27.26 15.31 -0.47
CA GLN A 55 -27.98 15.56 0.79
C GLN A 55 -27.01 15.61 1.97
N TRP A 56 -27.23 16.49 2.95
CA TRP A 56 -26.36 16.62 4.12
C TRP A 56 -27.00 17.35 5.31
N ILE A 57 -26.48 17.09 6.52
CA ILE A 57 -26.75 17.86 7.75
C ILE A 57 -25.42 18.37 8.30
N LEU A 58 -25.36 19.66 8.66
CA LEU A 58 -24.21 20.29 9.29
C LEU A 58 -24.49 20.57 10.77
N LEU A 59 -23.68 19.97 11.62
CA LEU A 59 -23.70 20.09 13.07
C LEU A 59 -22.56 21.01 13.50
N ARG A 60 -22.82 21.89 14.47
CA ARG A 60 -21.81 22.71 15.14
C ARG A 60 -21.78 22.36 16.61
N LEU A 61 -20.62 21.97 17.11
CA LEU A 61 -20.40 21.70 18.52
C LEU A 61 -20.53 22.98 19.35
N GLU A 62 -21.06 22.85 20.56
CA GLU A 62 -21.13 23.99 21.49
C GLU A 62 -19.76 24.45 21.96
N ASN A 63 -18.82 23.50 22.14
CA ASN A 63 -17.44 23.74 22.54
C ASN A 63 -16.49 23.11 21.54
N LEU A 64 -15.37 23.77 21.30
CA LEU A 64 -14.25 23.19 20.58
C LEU A 64 -13.83 21.88 21.26
N SER A 65 -13.74 20.80 20.50
CA SER A 65 -13.56 19.45 21.06
C SER A 65 -12.70 18.58 20.15
N VAL A 66 -12.17 17.48 20.69
CA VAL A 66 -11.56 16.40 19.88
C VAL A 66 -12.54 15.26 19.75
N LEU A 67 -13.07 15.02 18.54
CA LEU A 67 -14.08 14.00 18.28
C LEU A 67 -13.45 12.61 18.19
N LYS A 68 -13.92 11.67 19.01
CA LYS A 68 -13.44 10.28 19.00
C LYS A 68 -14.37 9.33 18.25
N SER A 69 -15.67 9.54 18.36
CA SER A 69 -16.64 8.65 17.73
C SER A 69 -17.97 9.34 17.42
N ILE A 70 -18.68 8.74 16.47
CA ILE A 70 -20.07 9.06 16.14
C ILE A 70 -20.91 7.80 16.29
N THR A 71 -22.05 7.90 16.96
CA THR A 71 -23.02 6.81 17.10
C THR A 71 -24.29 7.18 16.37
N PHE A 72 -24.79 6.24 15.57
CA PHE A 72 -26.10 6.34 14.94
C PHE A 72 -27.11 5.48 15.71
N GLY A 73 -28.12 6.13 16.29
CA GLY A 73 -29.30 5.40 16.78
C GLY A 73 -30.17 4.95 15.61
N LYS A 74 -30.97 3.91 15.85
CA LYS A 74 -31.79 3.26 14.82
C LYS A 74 -33.23 3.12 15.28
N PHE A 75 -34.13 2.96 14.31
CA PHE A 75 -35.51 2.63 14.57
C PHE A 75 -35.64 1.23 15.17
N ASN A 76 -36.67 1.00 15.99
CA ASN A 76 -36.91 -0.28 16.64
C ASN A 76 -37.19 -1.46 15.69
N GLN A 77 -37.39 -1.19 14.40
CA GLN A 77 -37.60 -2.18 13.35
C GLN A 77 -36.84 -1.81 12.07
N PRO A 78 -36.48 -2.79 11.22
CA PRO A 78 -35.94 -2.51 9.90
C PRO A 78 -36.88 -1.62 9.09
N HIS A 79 -36.35 -0.56 8.46
CA HIS A 79 -37.15 0.43 7.74
C HIS A 79 -36.51 0.74 6.37
N GLN A 80 -37.34 0.93 5.35
CA GLN A 80 -36.91 1.14 3.96
C GLN A 80 -35.96 2.34 3.80
N CYS A 81 -36.32 3.44 4.48
CA CYS A 81 -35.54 4.68 4.51
C CYS A 81 -34.29 4.66 5.42
N ASN A 82 -33.96 3.54 6.07
CA ASN A 82 -32.77 3.49 6.93
C ASN A 82 -31.53 3.81 6.12
N LEU A 83 -30.70 4.72 6.67
CA LEU A 83 -29.40 5.05 6.10
C LEU A 83 -28.59 3.77 5.90
N LYS A 84 -28.12 3.54 4.68
CA LYS A 84 -27.29 2.40 4.30
C LYS A 84 -25.84 2.81 4.15
N GLU A 85 -25.57 3.97 3.57
CA GLU A 85 -24.23 4.42 3.22
C GLU A 85 -24.12 5.93 3.44
N PHE A 86 -23.01 6.39 4.04
CA PHE A 86 -22.78 7.78 4.38
C PHE A 86 -21.30 8.17 4.41
N LYS A 87 -21.06 9.47 4.36
CA LYS A 87 -19.76 10.11 4.60
C LYS A 87 -19.84 11.12 5.73
N ILE A 88 -18.76 11.26 6.50
CA ILE A 88 -18.60 12.26 7.55
C ILE A 88 -17.44 13.18 7.20
N TYR A 89 -17.69 14.48 7.29
CA TYR A 89 -16.67 15.51 7.18
C TYR A 89 -16.58 16.29 8.48
N ILE A 90 -15.37 16.69 8.87
CA ILE A 90 -15.14 17.50 10.08
C ILE A 90 -14.23 18.68 9.78
N GLY A 91 -14.36 19.77 10.53
CA GLY A 91 -13.51 20.94 10.36
C GLY A 91 -13.69 22.01 11.42
N LEU A 92 -12.80 23.00 11.38
CA LEU A 92 -12.91 24.24 12.16
C LEU A 92 -13.81 25.28 11.49
N SER A 93 -14.06 25.12 10.20
CA SER A 93 -14.91 25.99 9.40
C SER A 93 -15.87 25.15 8.57
N PRO A 94 -17.10 25.63 8.30
CA PRO A 94 -18.05 24.94 7.45
C PRO A 94 -17.65 24.89 5.97
N VAL A 95 -16.66 25.70 5.54
CA VAL A 95 -16.21 25.79 4.14
C VAL A 95 -15.12 24.77 3.84
N ASN A 96 -14.17 24.62 4.78
CA ASN A 96 -12.99 23.77 4.61
C ASN A 96 -13.06 22.60 5.59
N MET A 97 -13.67 21.50 5.16
CA MET A 97 -13.84 20.28 5.96
C MET A 97 -13.12 19.10 5.33
N MET A 98 -12.64 18.18 6.17
CA MET A 98 -11.94 16.96 5.80
C MET A 98 -12.87 15.76 5.90
N GLU A 99 -12.90 14.89 4.87
CA GLU A 99 -13.57 13.59 4.93
C GLU A 99 -12.82 12.67 5.89
N VAL A 100 -13.49 12.13 6.90
CA VAL A 100 -12.86 11.29 7.94
C VAL A 100 -13.45 9.89 8.08
N LEU A 101 -14.63 9.66 7.50
CA LEU A 101 -15.28 8.36 7.52
C LEU A 101 -16.18 8.20 6.30
N HIS A 102 -16.08 7.06 5.63
CA HIS A 102 -17.06 6.56 4.65
C HIS A 102 -17.44 5.15 5.11
N ALA A 103 -18.70 4.97 5.52
CA ALA A 103 -19.16 3.71 6.08
C ALA A 103 -20.62 3.43 5.70
N GLY A 104 -21.13 2.28 6.15
CA GLY A 104 -22.53 1.92 6.02
C GLY A 104 -23.11 1.36 7.31
N LEU A 105 -24.44 1.48 7.45
CA LEU A 105 -25.20 0.95 8.58
C LEU A 105 -25.99 -0.28 8.19
N LYS A 106 -26.14 -1.22 9.13
CA LYS A 106 -27.03 -2.38 8.98
C LYS A 106 -28.50 -1.97 9.14
N ASN A 107 -29.38 -2.72 8.48
CA ASN A 107 -30.82 -2.53 8.58
C ASN A 107 -31.43 -3.33 9.75
N ASP A 108 -31.05 -2.97 10.97
CA ASP A 108 -31.52 -3.57 12.23
C ASP A 108 -31.82 -2.48 13.27
N SER A 109 -32.12 -2.88 14.51
CA SER A 109 -32.46 -1.98 15.62
C SER A 109 -31.26 -1.58 16.48
N GLU A 110 -30.09 -2.16 16.25
CA GLU A 110 -28.94 -2.00 17.15
C GLU A 110 -28.15 -0.73 16.78
N PRO A 111 -27.94 0.21 17.73
CA PRO A 111 -27.12 1.38 17.48
C PRO A 111 -25.71 0.99 17.05
N GLU A 112 -25.13 1.72 16.09
CA GLU A 112 -23.77 1.48 15.60
C GLU A 112 -22.88 2.68 15.89
N GLU A 113 -21.71 2.41 16.48
CA GLU A 113 -20.70 3.41 16.79
C GLU A 113 -19.48 3.25 15.88
N PHE A 114 -19.00 4.37 15.36
CA PHE A 114 -17.83 4.44 14.48
C PHE A 114 -16.78 5.35 15.10
N ALA A 115 -15.55 4.84 15.19
CA ALA A 115 -14.41 5.66 15.56
C ALA A 115 -14.11 6.69 14.45
N ILE A 116 -13.83 7.93 14.84
CA ILE A 116 -13.47 9.03 13.97
C ILE A 116 -11.97 9.31 14.09
N ARG A 117 -11.32 9.51 12.95
CA ARG A 117 -9.93 9.95 12.90
C ARG A 117 -9.83 11.42 13.32
N TYR A 118 -9.15 11.66 14.43
CA TYR A 118 -8.90 13.01 14.98
C TYR A 118 -7.47 13.53 14.74
N THR A 119 -6.64 12.76 14.04
CA THR A 119 -5.28 13.14 13.64
C THR A 119 -5.19 13.32 12.12
N ASN A 120 -4.46 14.33 11.66
CA ASN A 120 -4.26 14.54 10.22
C ASN A 120 -3.30 13.51 9.61
N ALA A 121 -2.96 13.63 8.32
CA ALA A 121 -2.02 12.74 7.64
C ALA A 121 -0.63 12.70 8.31
N ALA A 122 -0.21 13.81 8.94
CA ALA A 122 1.05 13.93 9.67
C ALA A 122 0.96 13.45 11.14
N GLY A 123 -0.16 12.85 11.55
CA GLY A 123 -0.37 12.37 12.92
C GLY A 123 -0.61 13.47 13.96
N VAL A 124 -0.80 14.72 13.52
CA VAL A 124 -1.08 15.85 14.41
C VAL A 124 -2.57 15.85 14.77
N PRO A 125 -2.95 15.80 16.05
CA PRO A 125 -4.35 15.91 16.46
C PRO A 125 -4.87 17.30 16.13
N PHE A 126 -6.15 17.40 15.76
CA PHE A 126 -6.76 18.69 15.45
C PHE A 126 -8.09 18.87 16.17
N PRO A 127 -8.40 20.11 16.59
CA PRO A 127 -9.68 20.41 17.21
C PRO A 127 -10.77 20.49 16.14
N ILE A 128 -12.01 20.25 16.55
CA ILE A 128 -13.17 20.34 15.68
C ILE A 128 -14.24 21.27 16.26
N GLU A 129 -14.92 21.97 15.37
CA GLU A 129 -16.10 22.77 15.70
C GLU A 129 -17.32 22.31 14.89
N TYR A 130 -17.12 21.83 13.66
CA TYR A 130 -18.20 21.45 12.76
C TYR A 130 -18.09 19.99 12.31
N VAL A 131 -19.23 19.32 12.19
CA VAL A 131 -19.38 17.95 11.69
C VAL A 131 -20.48 17.93 10.63
N LYS A 132 -20.17 17.50 9.41
CA LYS A 132 -21.10 17.38 8.30
C LYS A 132 -21.35 15.91 7.98
N VAL A 133 -22.62 15.50 8.08
CA VAL A 133 -23.09 14.14 7.78
C VAL A 133 -23.72 14.13 6.39
N VAL A 134 -23.17 13.34 5.48
CA VAL A 134 -23.59 13.24 4.08
C VAL A 134 -24.16 11.84 3.82
N PRO A 135 -25.49 11.64 3.91
CA PRO A 135 -26.13 10.42 3.47
C PRO A 135 -25.95 10.19 1.96
N LEU A 136 -25.56 8.97 1.57
CA LEU A 136 -25.36 8.59 0.17
C LEU A 136 -26.47 7.65 -0.34
N ALA A 137 -26.91 6.70 0.48
CA ALA A 137 -27.93 5.74 0.08
C ALA A 137 -28.79 5.26 1.26
N ALA A 138 -30.03 4.88 0.96
CA ALA A 138 -30.92 4.13 1.84
C ALA A 138 -30.90 2.63 1.52
N HIS A 139 -31.44 1.80 2.42
CA HIS A 139 -31.51 0.34 2.21
C HIS A 139 -32.46 -0.07 1.09
N SER A 140 -33.53 0.69 0.85
CA SER A 140 -34.41 0.49 -0.31
C SER A 140 -34.10 1.48 -1.44
N PRO A 141 -33.91 0.99 -2.68
CA PRO A 141 -33.76 1.86 -3.85
C PRO A 141 -34.96 2.80 -3.99
N ASN A 142 -34.71 4.05 -4.38
CA ASN A 142 -35.73 5.11 -4.56
C ASN A 142 -36.47 5.55 -3.27
N SER A 143 -36.01 5.15 -2.09
CA SER A 143 -36.53 5.66 -0.81
C SER A 143 -35.74 6.88 -0.32
N ASN A 144 -36.38 7.71 0.51
CA ASN A 144 -35.70 8.81 1.19
C ASN A 144 -34.65 8.25 2.15
N THR A 145 -33.58 9.00 2.39
CA THR A 145 -32.60 8.60 3.40
C THR A 145 -32.95 9.27 4.72
N SER A 146 -33.11 8.46 5.77
CA SER A 146 -33.45 8.92 7.11
C SER A 146 -32.32 8.69 8.10
N ILE A 147 -32.09 9.69 8.95
CA ILE A 147 -31.19 9.64 10.09
C ILE A 147 -32.05 9.77 11.34
N TRP A 148 -31.97 8.77 12.23
CA TRP A 148 -32.84 8.69 13.41
C TRP A 148 -32.25 9.45 14.59
N TYR A 149 -30.99 9.17 14.92
CA TYR A 149 -30.31 9.80 16.04
C TYR A 149 -28.81 9.87 15.79
N ILE A 150 -28.18 10.97 16.20
CA ILE A 150 -26.74 11.16 16.18
C ILE A 150 -26.28 11.46 17.60
N LYS A 151 -25.28 10.70 18.07
CA LYS A 151 -24.51 11.03 19.28
C LYS A 151 -23.06 11.23 18.89
N LEU A 152 -22.48 12.32 19.34
CA LEU A 152 -21.06 12.61 19.17
C LEU A 152 -20.36 12.39 20.52
N SER A 153 -19.22 11.71 20.52
CA SER A 153 -18.43 11.49 21.74
C SER A 153 -16.99 11.91 21.52
N GLY A 154 -16.39 12.62 22.48
CA GLY A 154 -15.07 13.20 22.34
C GLY A 154 -14.51 13.80 23.62
N ILE A 155 -13.44 14.58 23.51
CA ILE A 155 -12.75 15.23 24.63
C ILE A 155 -13.11 16.73 24.61
N VAL A 156 -13.53 17.26 25.77
CA VAL A 156 -13.94 18.67 25.98
C VAL A 156 -13.06 19.37 27.01
N ASP A 157 -12.08 18.68 27.60
CA ASP A 157 -11.14 19.30 28.54
C ASP A 157 -10.45 20.50 27.88
N SER A 158 -10.71 21.69 28.41
CA SER A 158 -10.26 22.96 27.84
C SER A 158 -8.73 23.07 27.80
N ILE A 159 -8.01 22.46 28.73
CA ILE A 159 -6.54 22.47 28.74
C ILE A 159 -6.03 21.63 27.58
N LEU A 160 -6.52 20.39 27.48
CA LEU A 160 -6.11 19.47 26.41
C LEU A 160 -6.52 19.97 25.03
N VAL A 161 -7.74 20.49 24.88
CA VAL A 161 -8.22 21.04 23.60
C VAL A 161 -7.42 22.28 23.19
N ASN A 162 -7.04 23.15 24.14
CA ASN A 162 -6.18 24.29 23.84
C ASN A 162 -4.77 23.84 23.44
N GLU A 163 -4.17 22.87 24.14
CA GLU A 163 -2.89 22.27 23.72
C GLU A 163 -3.00 21.71 22.28
N VAL A 164 -4.09 21.00 21.96
CA VAL A 164 -4.36 20.46 20.60
C VAL A 164 -4.47 21.60 19.58
N SER A 165 -5.15 22.68 19.93
CA SER A 165 -5.33 23.85 19.07
C SER A 165 -4.02 24.56 18.78
N GLU A 166 -3.22 24.84 19.82
CA GLU A 166 -1.89 25.45 19.69
C GLU A 166 -0.94 24.58 18.86
N SER A 167 -0.93 23.26 19.11
CA SER A 167 -0.13 22.32 18.33
C SER A 167 -0.57 22.28 16.86
N TYR A 168 -1.88 22.33 16.61
CA TYR A 168 -2.42 22.28 15.25
C TYR A 168 -2.17 23.59 14.49
N ASP A 169 -2.33 24.74 15.14
CA ASP A 169 -2.02 26.05 14.56
C ASP A 169 -0.52 26.20 14.29
N GLY A 170 0.34 25.77 15.21
CA GLY A 170 1.79 25.73 14.97
C GLY A 170 2.17 24.83 13.79
N HIS A 171 1.49 23.70 13.61
CA HIS A 171 1.67 22.85 12.43
C HIS A 171 1.21 23.55 11.14
N ARG A 172 0.06 24.23 11.15
CA ARG A 172 -0.43 25.00 9.99
C ARG A 172 0.50 26.15 9.64
N GLU A 173 0.98 26.92 10.61
CA GLU A 173 1.95 27.99 10.41
C GLU A 173 3.25 27.44 9.80
N THR A 174 3.73 26.31 10.30
CA THR A 174 4.90 25.61 9.74
C THR A 174 4.68 25.23 8.27
N LEU A 175 3.51 24.68 7.93
CA LEU A 175 3.17 24.34 6.54
C LEU A 175 3.13 25.59 5.65
N VAL A 176 2.47 26.66 6.10
CA VAL A 176 2.42 27.93 5.36
C VAL A 176 3.83 28.47 5.11
N LEU A 177 4.68 28.50 6.14
CA LEU A 177 6.06 28.96 5.99
C LEU A 177 6.86 28.07 5.04
N ARG A 178 6.66 26.75 5.04
CA ARG A 178 7.29 25.85 4.05
C ARG A 178 6.84 26.17 2.61
N HIS A 179 5.55 26.45 2.38
CA HIS A 179 5.06 26.88 1.06
C HIS A 179 5.62 28.25 0.64
N VAL A 180 5.77 29.19 1.58
CA VAL A 180 6.40 30.49 1.32
C VAL A 180 7.87 30.31 0.93
N LEU A 181 8.63 29.51 1.68
CA LEU A 181 10.03 29.22 1.37
C LEU A 181 10.19 28.54 0.00
N LYS A 182 9.37 27.53 -0.30
CA LYS A 182 9.31 26.91 -1.65
C LYS A 182 9.04 27.95 -2.73
N HIS A 183 8.07 28.84 -2.50
CA HIS A 183 7.73 29.88 -3.47
C HIS A 183 8.91 30.84 -3.70
N LEU A 184 9.55 31.34 -2.65
CA LEU A 184 10.72 32.21 -2.74
C LEU A 184 11.87 31.54 -3.51
N ARG A 185 12.18 30.27 -3.21
CA ARG A 185 13.19 29.48 -3.90
C ARG A 185 12.86 29.32 -5.40
N SER A 186 11.61 29.00 -5.73
CA SER A 186 11.15 28.85 -7.12
C SER A 186 11.22 30.15 -7.95
N ARG A 187 11.20 31.30 -7.28
CA ARG A 187 11.32 32.64 -7.87
C ARG A 187 12.73 33.20 -7.81
N ARG A 188 13.73 32.38 -7.41
CA ARG A 188 15.14 32.78 -7.29
C ARG A 188 15.38 33.89 -6.25
N LEU A 189 14.47 34.07 -5.29
CA LEU A 189 14.59 35.04 -4.18
C LEU A 189 15.37 34.42 -3.01
N LEU A 190 16.63 34.06 -3.27
CA LEU A 190 17.47 33.25 -2.38
C LEU A 190 17.85 33.99 -1.08
N THR A 191 18.04 35.32 -1.14
CA THR A 191 18.37 36.12 0.05
C THR A 191 17.23 36.06 1.08
N ALA A 192 15.99 36.25 0.62
CA ALA A 192 14.82 36.19 1.48
C ALA A 192 14.59 34.77 2.02
N TYR A 193 14.79 33.75 1.17
CA TYR A 193 14.72 32.35 1.57
C TYR A 193 15.67 32.04 2.73
N GLU A 194 16.94 32.42 2.60
CA GLU A 194 17.97 32.06 3.59
C GLU A 194 17.81 32.83 4.91
N GLU A 195 17.38 34.10 4.86
CA GLU A 195 17.11 34.90 6.05
C GLU A 195 15.93 34.32 6.86
N ILE A 196 14.84 33.93 6.19
CA ILE A 196 13.70 33.30 6.85
C ILE A 196 14.11 31.93 7.39
N ARG A 197 14.80 31.12 6.59
CA ARG A 197 15.26 29.78 6.99
C ARG A 197 16.19 29.81 8.21
N SER A 198 17.17 30.71 8.22
CA SER A 198 18.15 30.82 9.31
C SER A 198 17.52 31.28 10.64
N ARG A 199 16.51 32.16 10.59
CA ARG A 199 15.79 32.62 11.78
C ARG A 199 14.78 31.62 12.32
N THR A 200 14.07 30.95 11.42
CA THR A 200 13.00 30.01 11.79
C THR A 200 13.52 28.60 12.09
N GLY A 201 14.70 28.23 11.58
CA GLY A 201 15.22 26.87 11.66
C GLY A 201 14.41 25.85 10.85
N LEU A 202 13.47 26.31 10.02
CA LEU A 202 12.59 25.44 9.25
C LEU A 202 13.33 24.74 8.12
N MET A 203 13.18 23.41 8.07
CA MET A 203 13.64 22.62 6.94
C MET A 203 12.52 22.53 5.89
N THR A 204 12.80 22.97 4.66
CA THR A 204 11.83 22.82 3.56
C THR A 204 11.74 21.40 3.04
N GLU A 205 12.83 20.65 3.14
CA GLU A 205 13.03 19.28 2.64
C GLU A 205 14.19 18.63 3.44
N HIS A 206 14.54 17.38 3.13
CA HIS A 206 15.63 16.68 3.83
C HIS A 206 17.00 17.37 3.59
N PRO A 207 17.91 17.47 4.59
CA PRO A 207 19.17 18.20 4.44
C PRO A 207 20.06 17.74 3.26
N ILE A 208 20.08 16.43 2.96
CA ILE A 208 20.82 15.90 1.79
C ILE A 208 20.18 16.36 0.47
N VAL A 209 18.85 16.50 0.43
CA VAL A 209 18.11 16.97 -0.74
C VAL A 209 18.34 18.47 -0.97
N SER A 210 18.36 19.28 0.10
CA SER A 210 18.74 20.70 0.02
C SER A 210 20.17 20.91 -0.44
N GLU A 211 21.08 20.07 0.02
CA GLU A 211 22.46 20.08 -0.43
C GLU A 211 22.56 19.67 -1.91
N LEU A 212 21.80 18.66 -2.36
CA LEU A 212 21.69 18.28 -3.77
C LEU A 212 21.16 19.44 -4.63
N TYR A 213 20.11 20.15 -4.18
CA TYR A 213 19.60 21.34 -4.86
C TYR A 213 20.69 22.39 -5.03
N ARG A 214 21.44 22.69 -3.97
CA ARG A 214 22.54 23.67 -4.03
C ARG A 214 23.60 23.26 -5.05
N ARG A 215 24.05 22.01 -5.02
CA ARG A 215 25.08 21.49 -5.93
C ARG A 215 24.61 21.45 -7.38
N VAL A 216 23.40 20.98 -7.64
CA VAL A 216 22.86 20.83 -8.99
C VAL A 216 22.39 22.15 -9.57
N VAL A 217 21.60 22.92 -8.83
CA VAL A 217 20.92 24.12 -9.34
C VAL A 217 21.79 25.35 -9.28
N LEU A 218 22.40 25.62 -8.12
CA LEU A 218 23.12 26.87 -7.89
C LEU A 218 24.58 26.81 -8.36
N GLU A 219 25.28 25.70 -8.09
CA GLU A 219 26.73 25.57 -8.36
C GLU A 219 27.06 24.86 -9.67
N GLY A 220 26.31 23.80 -10.03
CA GLY A 220 26.68 22.90 -11.12
C GLY A 220 27.87 22.01 -10.77
N ASP A 221 28.00 21.63 -9.50
CA ASP A 221 29.03 20.73 -8.98
C ASP A 221 28.55 19.27 -9.11
N TRP A 222 28.81 18.69 -10.28
CA TRP A 222 28.28 17.38 -10.68
C TRP A 222 28.90 16.22 -9.87
N ASP A 223 30.19 16.31 -9.54
CA ASP A 223 30.90 15.24 -8.82
C ASP A 223 30.38 15.09 -7.38
N VAL A 224 30.17 16.21 -6.69
CA VAL A 224 29.57 16.19 -5.35
C VAL A 224 28.12 15.75 -5.41
N ALA A 225 27.37 16.15 -6.44
CA ALA A 225 25.99 15.69 -6.65
C ALA A 225 25.90 14.15 -6.80
N GLU A 226 26.81 13.52 -7.55
CA GLU A 226 26.85 12.06 -7.70
C GLU A 226 27.15 11.33 -6.38
N ASN A 227 28.03 11.89 -5.55
CA ASN A 227 28.33 11.35 -4.22
C ASN A 227 27.13 11.49 -3.27
N LEU A 228 26.39 12.60 -3.36
CA LEU A 228 25.16 12.80 -2.59
C LEU A 228 24.08 11.77 -2.97
N LEU A 229 23.89 11.46 -4.25
CA LEU A 229 22.96 10.40 -4.68
C LEU A 229 23.30 9.04 -4.05
N SER A 230 24.60 8.71 -3.99
CA SER A 230 25.06 7.48 -3.34
C SER A 230 24.79 7.50 -1.83
N LYS A 231 24.96 8.66 -1.18
CA LYS A 231 24.62 8.86 0.22
C LYS A 231 23.11 8.76 0.45
N MET A 232 22.29 9.25 -0.47
CA MET A 232 20.83 9.16 -0.40
C MET A 232 20.35 7.71 -0.43
N ALA A 233 20.95 6.88 -1.29
CA ALA A 233 20.71 5.45 -1.30
C ALA A 233 21.09 4.78 0.03
N ALA A 234 22.23 5.17 0.62
CA ALA A 234 22.67 4.63 1.91
C ALA A 234 21.79 5.07 3.10
N THR A 235 21.04 6.16 2.97
CA THR A 235 20.09 6.66 3.96
C THR A 235 18.64 6.34 3.62
N ASN A 236 18.38 5.40 2.70
CA ASN A 236 17.03 4.92 2.37
C ASN A 236 16.07 6.00 1.84
N LEU A 237 16.61 7.05 1.19
CA LEU A 237 15.81 8.16 0.64
C LEU A 237 15.10 7.81 -0.67
N PHE A 238 15.30 6.59 -1.20
CA PHE A 238 14.64 6.08 -2.40
C PHE A 238 13.64 4.95 -2.10
N ASP A 239 13.53 4.56 -0.83
CA ASP A 239 12.79 3.37 -0.41
C ASP A 239 11.32 3.44 -0.78
N GLU A 240 10.65 4.59 -0.63
CA GLU A 240 9.23 4.73 -0.97
C GLU A 240 8.97 4.50 -2.46
N TYR A 241 9.83 5.07 -3.31
CA TYR A 241 9.79 4.85 -4.76
C TYR A 241 10.01 3.37 -5.07
N LEU A 242 11.05 2.76 -4.50
CA LEU A 242 11.36 1.35 -4.67
C LEU A 242 10.22 0.43 -4.20
N PHE A 243 9.57 0.75 -3.09
CA PHE A 243 8.42 0.03 -2.56
C PHE A 243 7.14 0.22 -3.37
N GLY A 244 7.04 1.33 -4.10
CA GLY A 244 5.97 1.63 -5.05
C GLY A 244 6.09 0.83 -6.35
N LEU A 245 7.28 0.34 -6.70
CA LEU A 245 7.47 -0.52 -7.87
C LEU A 245 6.85 -1.91 -7.61
N SER A 246 6.14 -2.42 -8.62
CA SER A 246 5.62 -3.79 -8.57
C SER A 246 6.78 -4.80 -8.60
N PRO A 247 6.87 -5.70 -7.61
CA PRO A 247 7.88 -6.75 -7.61
C PRO A 247 7.63 -7.72 -8.77
N HIS A 248 8.71 -8.19 -9.40
CA HIS A 248 8.63 -9.20 -10.46
C HIS A 248 9.17 -10.53 -9.94
N ALA A 249 8.62 -11.64 -10.41
CA ALA A 249 9.09 -12.98 -10.14
C ALA A 249 9.80 -13.53 -11.37
N LYS A 250 11.00 -14.06 -11.17
CA LYS A 250 11.63 -14.94 -12.15
C LYS A 250 11.28 -16.36 -11.80
N TRP A 251 10.47 -16.99 -12.65
CA TRP A 251 10.13 -18.39 -12.54
C TRP A 251 11.07 -19.23 -13.39
N THR A 252 11.45 -20.41 -12.90
CA THR A 252 12.27 -21.36 -13.65
C THR A 252 11.77 -22.76 -13.34
N ARG A 253 11.39 -23.50 -14.38
CA ARG A 253 10.99 -24.89 -14.25
C ARG A 253 12.22 -25.76 -14.05
N ILE A 254 12.23 -26.55 -12.98
CA ILE A 254 13.31 -27.48 -12.67
C ILE A 254 12.95 -28.84 -13.26
N ARG A 255 13.77 -29.31 -14.20
CA ARG A 255 13.70 -30.68 -14.72
C ARG A 255 14.69 -31.52 -13.93
N SER A 256 14.18 -32.30 -12.99
CA SER A 256 14.96 -33.12 -12.06
C SER A 256 14.45 -34.56 -12.07
N THR A 257 15.32 -35.51 -11.76
CA THR A 257 15.01 -36.94 -11.63
C THR A 257 15.83 -37.54 -10.48
N ASP A 258 15.49 -38.74 -10.05
CA ASP A 258 16.34 -39.55 -9.16
C ASP A 258 17.43 -40.32 -9.95
N ALA A 259 18.18 -41.17 -9.23
CA ALA A 259 19.27 -41.98 -9.80
C ALA A 259 18.79 -43.01 -10.85
N ASP A 260 17.54 -43.46 -10.75
CA ASP A 260 16.90 -44.41 -11.67
C ASP A 260 16.08 -43.70 -12.75
N GLY A 261 16.06 -42.36 -12.74
CA GLY A 261 15.31 -41.53 -13.68
C GLY A 261 13.84 -41.29 -13.28
N ASN A 262 13.41 -41.68 -12.08
CA ASN A 262 12.06 -41.46 -11.58
C ASN A 262 11.90 -40.08 -10.95
N ILE A 263 10.64 -39.68 -10.80
CA ILE A 263 10.22 -38.46 -10.09
C ILE A 263 9.01 -38.79 -9.22
N PRO A 264 8.73 -37.97 -8.19
CA PRO A 264 7.47 -38.07 -7.48
C PRO A 264 6.29 -38.06 -8.45
N THR A 265 5.39 -39.02 -8.30
CA THR A 265 4.18 -39.07 -9.13
C THR A 265 3.34 -37.79 -9.01
N PRO A 266 2.55 -37.45 -10.04
CA PRO A 266 1.64 -36.30 -9.98
C PRO A 266 0.74 -36.38 -8.76
N ARG A 267 0.70 -35.32 -7.94
CA ARG A 267 0.02 -35.36 -6.63
C ARG A 267 -0.49 -34.00 -6.16
N ALA A 268 -1.54 -34.03 -5.34
CA ALA A 268 -2.05 -32.86 -4.62
C ALA A 268 -2.27 -33.20 -3.14
N GLY A 269 -2.30 -32.18 -2.28
CA GLY A 269 -2.54 -32.37 -0.84
C GLY A 269 -1.40 -33.11 -0.11
N HIS A 270 -0.24 -33.26 -0.75
CA HIS A 270 0.99 -33.75 -0.09
C HIS A 270 1.50 -32.72 0.90
N ALA A 271 2.29 -33.11 1.91
CA ALA A 271 2.99 -32.17 2.78
C ALA A 271 4.41 -31.91 2.28
N ALA A 272 4.97 -30.73 2.61
CA ALA A 272 6.34 -30.39 2.26
C ALA A 272 6.98 -29.49 3.32
N CYS A 273 8.30 -29.58 3.44
CA CYS A 273 9.13 -28.65 4.22
C CYS A 273 10.54 -28.51 3.60
N PHE A 274 11.31 -27.53 4.03
CA PHE A 274 12.66 -27.27 3.52
C PHE A 274 13.68 -27.28 4.66
N ASP A 275 14.82 -27.93 4.43
CA ASP A 275 16.02 -27.87 5.26
C ASP A 275 16.96 -26.80 4.67
N PRO A 276 17.01 -25.59 5.26
CA PRO A 276 17.85 -24.51 4.73
C PRO A 276 19.34 -24.80 4.86
N GLU A 277 19.78 -25.61 5.83
CA GLU A 277 21.19 -25.91 6.03
C GLU A 277 21.72 -26.85 4.95
N ASN A 278 20.98 -27.94 4.66
CA ASN A 278 21.38 -28.93 3.66
C ASN A 278 20.82 -28.66 2.25
N LYS A 279 20.03 -27.60 2.06
CA LYS A 279 19.39 -27.26 0.77
C LYS A 279 18.50 -28.39 0.24
N LYS A 280 17.73 -29.02 1.13
CA LYS A 280 16.89 -30.17 0.79
C LYS A 280 15.42 -29.86 1.00
N MET A 281 14.60 -30.14 -0.01
CA MET A 281 13.13 -30.11 0.09
C MET A 281 12.62 -31.53 0.33
N TYR A 282 11.77 -31.72 1.34
CA TYR A 282 11.13 -33.00 1.62
C TYR A 282 9.65 -32.94 1.27
N ILE A 283 9.11 -34.00 0.66
CA ILE A 283 7.68 -34.14 0.40
C ILE A 283 7.18 -35.52 0.86
N HIS A 284 5.98 -35.56 1.43
CA HIS A 284 5.36 -36.81 1.91
C HIS A 284 3.90 -36.94 1.45
N GLY A 285 3.55 -38.14 0.99
CA GLY A 285 2.19 -38.56 0.71
C GLY A 285 1.46 -37.71 -0.33
N GLY A 286 0.17 -37.48 -0.09
CA GLY A 286 -0.75 -36.78 -1.01
C GLY A 286 -1.74 -37.73 -1.69
N PHE A 287 -2.32 -37.27 -2.80
CA PHE A 287 -3.29 -38.03 -3.58
C PHE A 287 -3.02 -37.82 -5.08
N ASP A 288 -2.86 -38.92 -5.82
CA ASP A 288 -2.53 -38.93 -7.26
C ASP A 288 -3.75 -38.87 -8.18
N GLY A 289 -4.97 -38.84 -7.62
CA GLY A 289 -6.23 -38.94 -8.35
C GLY A 289 -6.90 -40.30 -8.18
N ILE A 290 -6.17 -41.31 -7.71
CA ILE A 290 -6.65 -42.69 -7.54
C ILE A 290 -6.34 -43.20 -6.14
N ASN A 291 -5.09 -43.06 -5.69
CA ASN A 291 -4.58 -43.59 -4.44
C ASN A 291 -4.09 -42.47 -3.52
N THR A 292 -4.35 -42.65 -2.23
CA THR A 292 -3.62 -41.91 -1.20
C THR A 292 -2.19 -42.45 -1.12
N LEU A 293 -1.22 -41.56 -1.21
CA LEU A 293 0.20 -41.90 -1.29
C LEU A 293 0.83 -41.93 0.10
N GLU A 294 1.85 -42.77 0.26
CA GLU A 294 2.65 -42.93 1.47
C GLU A 294 4.16 -42.77 1.25
N ASP A 295 4.55 -42.41 0.03
CA ASP A 295 5.96 -42.25 -0.33
C ASP A 295 6.55 -40.96 0.25
N PHE A 296 7.85 -41.02 0.54
CA PHE A 296 8.60 -39.92 1.12
C PHE A 296 9.81 -39.60 0.23
N TRP A 297 9.87 -38.39 -0.31
CA TRP A 297 10.90 -37.98 -1.25
C TRP A 297 11.70 -36.80 -0.71
N VAL A 298 12.97 -36.75 -1.11
CA VAL A 298 13.84 -35.59 -0.90
C VAL A 298 14.37 -35.08 -2.23
N PHE A 299 14.31 -33.78 -2.44
CA PHE A 299 14.94 -33.07 -3.55
C PHE A 299 16.15 -32.32 -3.02
N ASP A 300 17.32 -32.63 -3.59
CA ASP A 300 18.54 -31.88 -3.35
C ASP A 300 18.59 -30.68 -4.30
N ALA A 301 18.44 -29.47 -3.76
CA ALA A 301 18.38 -28.25 -4.57
C ALA A 301 19.74 -27.87 -5.17
N GLN A 302 20.85 -28.39 -4.64
CA GLN A 302 22.18 -28.15 -5.17
C GLN A 302 22.51 -29.12 -6.32
N ALA A 303 22.18 -30.40 -6.16
CA ALA A 303 22.38 -31.41 -7.19
C ALA A 303 21.29 -31.39 -8.28
N GLY A 304 20.10 -30.88 -7.95
CA GLY A 304 18.95 -30.87 -8.86
C GLY A 304 18.34 -32.24 -9.06
N THR A 305 18.38 -33.11 -8.04
CA THR A 305 17.96 -34.52 -8.13
C THR A 305 16.99 -34.91 -7.02
N TRP A 306 16.05 -35.79 -7.35
CA TRP A 306 15.15 -36.42 -6.39
C TRP A 306 15.79 -37.68 -5.79
N THR A 307 15.32 -38.12 -4.63
CA THR A 307 15.66 -39.41 -4.03
C THR A 307 14.47 -39.89 -3.22
N LEU A 308 14.02 -41.13 -3.50
CA LEU A 308 13.00 -41.79 -2.70
C LEU A 308 13.64 -42.28 -1.39
N ILE A 309 13.03 -41.94 -0.25
CA ILE A 309 13.42 -42.42 1.06
C ILE A 309 12.61 -43.68 1.37
N GLU A 310 13.30 -44.77 1.65
CA GLU A 310 12.66 -46.06 1.94
C GLU A 310 11.77 -45.98 3.21
N PRO A 311 10.54 -46.50 3.17
CA PRO A 311 9.60 -46.44 4.30
C PRO A 311 9.94 -47.48 5.38
N LEU A 312 10.97 -47.19 6.18
CA LEU A 312 11.34 -48.00 7.33
C LEU A 312 10.36 -47.75 8.49
N GLN A 313 9.86 -48.82 9.12
CA GLN A 313 8.94 -48.73 10.24
C GLN A 313 9.65 -48.22 11.52
N PRO A 314 8.96 -47.41 12.36
CA PRO A 314 7.58 -46.92 12.22
C PRO A 314 7.46 -45.89 11.08
N HIS A 315 6.33 -45.83 10.36
CA HIS A 315 6.14 -44.91 9.22
C HIS A 315 4.74 -44.27 9.25
N PRO A 316 4.58 -42.98 8.87
CA PRO A 316 3.28 -42.31 8.85
C PRO A 316 2.16 -42.96 8.04
N GLY A 317 2.43 -43.88 7.11
CA GLY A 317 1.40 -44.47 6.25
C GLY A 317 0.84 -43.50 5.21
N ALA A 318 -0.10 -43.99 4.41
CA ALA A 318 -0.77 -43.21 3.37
C ALA A 318 -1.64 -42.09 3.96
N ARG A 319 -1.40 -40.84 3.53
CA ARG A 319 -2.19 -39.67 3.99
C ARG A 319 -2.14 -38.50 3.01
N SER A 320 -3.21 -37.71 2.97
CA SER A 320 -3.34 -36.47 2.20
C SER A 320 -3.89 -35.32 3.07
N CYS A 321 -3.76 -34.09 2.59
CA CYS A 321 -4.17 -32.84 3.26
C CYS A 321 -3.62 -32.67 4.69
N HIS A 322 -2.45 -33.27 4.92
CA HIS A 322 -1.70 -33.23 6.17
C HIS A 322 -0.58 -32.17 6.09
N ARG A 323 0.14 -31.94 7.19
CA ARG A 323 1.18 -30.90 7.27
C ARG A 323 2.50 -31.41 7.82
N MET A 324 3.56 -30.74 7.39
CA MET A 324 4.93 -30.93 7.86
C MET A 324 5.55 -29.59 8.22
N VAL A 325 6.39 -29.58 9.26
CA VAL A 325 7.27 -28.46 9.62
C VAL A 325 8.68 -28.99 9.86
N PHE A 326 9.69 -28.18 9.53
CA PHE A 326 11.09 -28.51 9.73
C PHE A 326 11.63 -27.71 10.93
N ASP A 327 12.26 -28.41 11.87
CA ASP A 327 12.95 -27.79 12.99
C ASP A 327 14.42 -27.56 12.65
N GLU A 328 14.78 -26.30 12.42
CA GLU A 328 16.15 -25.89 12.10
C GLU A 328 17.14 -26.16 13.25
N LEU A 329 16.68 -26.23 14.51
CA LEU A 329 17.56 -26.46 15.64
C LEU A 329 18.01 -27.91 15.73
N THR A 330 17.10 -28.87 15.51
CA THR A 330 17.37 -30.30 15.68
C THR A 330 17.56 -31.06 14.37
N GLY A 331 17.16 -30.48 13.23
CA GLY A 331 17.09 -31.19 11.95
C GLY A 331 15.99 -32.25 11.92
N CYS A 332 14.92 -32.05 12.68
CA CYS A 332 13.77 -32.95 12.69
C CYS A 332 12.63 -32.42 11.83
N ILE A 333 11.90 -33.32 11.19
CA ILE A 333 10.64 -33.03 10.51
C ILE A 333 9.50 -33.56 11.37
N TYR A 334 8.49 -32.73 11.62
CA TYR A 334 7.28 -33.14 12.33
C TYR A 334 6.09 -33.19 11.39
N LEU A 335 5.29 -34.24 11.48
CA LEU A 335 4.16 -34.51 10.61
C LEU A 335 2.88 -34.71 11.43
N LEU A 336 1.76 -34.12 10.99
CA LEU A 336 0.45 -34.27 11.65
C LEU A 336 -0.72 -34.21 10.65
N GLY A 337 -1.78 -34.94 11.00
CA GLY A 337 -3.08 -34.92 10.34
C GLY A 337 -3.19 -35.85 9.14
N ALA A 338 -4.41 -35.98 8.63
CA ALA A 338 -4.75 -36.73 7.43
C ALA A 338 -6.22 -36.47 7.04
N PHE A 339 -6.51 -36.43 5.74
CA PHE A 339 -7.85 -36.61 5.23
C PHE A 339 -8.19 -38.10 5.13
N SER A 340 -9.38 -38.48 5.58
CA SER A 340 -9.92 -39.83 5.43
C SER A 340 -11.33 -39.72 4.88
N GLU A 341 -11.66 -40.48 3.84
CA GLU A 341 -13.04 -40.53 3.34
C GLU A 341 -13.96 -41.13 4.42
N PRO A 342 -15.21 -40.65 4.54
CA PRO A 342 -16.20 -41.27 5.41
C PRO A 342 -16.47 -42.71 4.96
N CYS A 343 -16.31 -43.67 5.88
CA CYS A 343 -16.56 -45.08 5.60
C CYS A 343 -18.03 -45.28 5.13
N PRO A 344 -18.30 -46.01 4.03
CA PRO A 344 -19.66 -46.29 3.58
C PRO A 344 -20.49 -46.96 4.69
N PRO A 345 -21.81 -46.73 4.77
CA PRO A 345 -22.67 -47.18 5.87
C PRO A 345 -22.76 -48.71 6.05
N HIS A 346 -22.12 -49.51 5.19
CA HIS A 346 -22.16 -50.97 5.19
C HIS A 346 -20.84 -51.67 5.52
N GLN A 347 -19.78 -50.93 5.90
CA GLN A 347 -18.56 -51.53 6.44
C GLN A 347 -18.45 -51.31 7.96
N PRO A 348 -18.08 -52.33 8.75
CA PRO A 348 -17.79 -52.12 10.16
C PRO A 348 -16.66 -51.09 10.31
N ARG A 349 -16.82 -50.11 11.21
CA ARG A 349 -15.77 -49.13 11.58
C ARG A 349 -14.58 -49.88 12.19
N THR A 350 -13.68 -50.40 11.35
CA THR A 350 -12.63 -51.33 11.81
C THR A 350 -11.38 -50.66 12.37
N ARG A 351 -11.23 -49.33 12.28
CA ARG A 351 -10.26 -48.55 13.07
C ARG A 351 -10.84 -47.17 13.35
N HIS A 352 -10.79 -46.73 14.60
CA HIS A 352 -10.87 -45.29 14.89
C HIS A 352 -9.63 -44.66 14.26
N ALA A 353 -9.81 -43.70 13.35
CA ALA A 353 -8.69 -42.97 12.79
C ALA A 353 -8.08 -42.10 13.90
N CYS A 354 -6.91 -42.47 14.39
CA CYS A 354 -6.21 -41.75 15.47
C CYS A 354 -5.49 -40.51 14.92
N SER A 355 -5.44 -39.44 15.72
CA SER A 355 -4.70 -38.23 15.37
C SER A 355 -3.22 -38.38 15.70
N ASP A 356 -2.51 -39.21 14.95
CA ASP A 356 -1.12 -39.55 15.21
C ASP A 356 -0.13 -38.45 14.73
N MET A 357 0.97 -38.30 15.46
CA MET A 357 2.05 -37.35 15.17
C MET A 357 3.38 -38.09 15.05
N TYR A 358 4.12 -37.81 13.98
CA TYR A 358 5.42 -38.44 13.70
C TYR A 358 6.55 -37.42 13.68
N ARG A 359 7.77 -37.92 13.88
CA ARG A 359 9.02 -37.19 13.73
C ARG A 359 10.00 -37.96 12.86
N TYR A 360 10.61 -37.32 11.87
CA TYR A 360 11.70 -37.88 11.08
C TYR A 360 13.01 -37.15 11.37
N HIS A 361 14.11 -37.88 11.48
CA HIS A 361 15.45 -37.32 11.73
C HIS A 361 16.21 -37.18 10.42
N THR A 362 16.55 -35.95 10.03
CA THR A 362 17.34 -35.70 8.80
C THR A 362 18.85 -35.76 9.03
N ARG A 363 19.28 -35.84 10.29
CA ARG A 363 20.69 -35.79 10.71
C ARG A 363 20.90 -36.41 12.08
N GLY A 364 22.17 -36.60 12.44
CA GLY A 364 22.57 -37.15 13.74
C GLY A 364 22.48 -38.67 13.82
N MET A 365 22.58 -39.23 15.04
CA MET A 365 22.66 -40.68 15.24
C MET A 365 21.41 -41.47 14.82
N GLN A 366 20.28 -40.80 14.62
CA GLN A 366 19.02 -41.41 14.18
C GLN A 366 18.64 -41.02 12.75
N GLU A 367 19.56 -40.41 11.99
CA GLU A 367 19.33 -40.02 10.59
C GLU A 367 18.67 -41.15 9.79
N GLY A 368 17.66 -40.79 8.99
CA GLY A 368 16.94 -41.74 8.15
C GLY A 368 15.80 -42.48 8.86
N LYS A 369 15.50 -42.17 10.14
CA LYS A 369 14.47 -42.86 10.91
C LYS A 369 13.30 -41.99 11.30
N TRP A 370 12.17 -42.64 11.44
CA TRP A 370 10.92 -42.09 11.95
C TRP A 370 10.67 -42.54 13.40
N ASP A 371 10.04 -41.68 14.19
CA ASP A 371 9.50 -41.96 15.52
C ASP A 371 8.01 -41.59 15.56
N ILE A 372 7.23 -42.34 16.35
CA ILE A 372 5.88 -41.91 16.75
C ILE A 372 6.04 -41.00 17.96
N VAL A 373 5.75 -39.71 17.78
CA VAL A 373 5.79 -38.69 18.85
C VAL A 373 4.57 -38.81 19.75
N CYS A 374 3.39 -38.98 19.14
CA CYS A 374 2.13 -39.12 19.86
C CYS A 374 1.20 -40.05 19.07
N PRO A 375 0.81 -41.22 19.62
CA PRO A 375 -0.10 -42.14 18.92
C PRO A 375 -1.51 -41.58 18.72
N ASP A 376 -1.96 -40.70 19.62
CA ASP A 376 -3.23 -39.99 19.49
C ASP A 376 -3.16 -38.64 20.23
N THR A 377 -3.01 -37.57 19.46
CA THR A 377 -2.92 -36.21 19.98
C THR A 377 -4.22 -35.76 20.64
N ALA A 378 -5.39 -36.28 20.24
CA ALA A 378 -6.67 -35.93 20.86
C ALA A 378 -6.75 -36.39 22.32
N LEU A 379 -6.18 -37.56 22.62
CA LEU A 379 -6.07 -38.10 23.98
C LEU A 379 -5.00 -37.39 24.82
N ALA A 380 -4.08 -36.66 24.18
CA ALA A 380 -2.99 -35.95 24.81
C ALA A 380 -3.24 -34.43 24.96
N ASN A 381 -4.50 -33.98 24.91
CA ASN A 381 -4.92 -32.56 24.89
C ASN A 381 -4.44 -31.76 23.66
N GLY A 382 -4.06 -32.44 22.60
CA GLY A 382 -3.75 -31.88 21.29
C GLY A 382 -4.97 -31.80 20.37
N PRO A 383 -4.76 -31.46 19.09
CA PRO A 383 -5.83 -31.40 18.11
C PRO A 383 -6.43 -32.79 17.81
N PRO A 384 -7.73 -32.89 17.51
CA PRO A 384 -8.31 -34.11 16.94
C PRO A 384 -7.76 -34.37 15.52
N LEU A 385 -8.14 -35.48 14.91
CA LEU A 385 -7.71 -35.78 13.54
C LEU A 385 -8.29 -34.75 12.57
N VAL A 386 -7.39 -33.95 11.99
CA VAL A 386 -7.73 -32.78 11.17
C VAL A 386 -7.00 -32.82 9.83
N PHE A 387 -7.63 -32.21 8.84
CA PHE A 387 -7.06 -31.97 7.51
C PHE A 387 -7.24 -30.51 7.09
N ASP A 388 -6.42 -30.06 6.13
CA ASP A 388 -6.37 -28.66 5.70
C ASP A 388 -6.13 -27.65 6.84
N HIS A 389 -5.52 -28.13 7.92
CA HIS A 389 -4.99 -27.29 9.00
C HIS A 389 -3.68 -26.63 8.56
N ALA A 390 -3.20 -25.67 9.35
CA ALA A 390 -1.89 -25.07 9.17
C ALA A 390 -0.98 -25.40 10.35
N MET A 391 0.31 -25.54 10.07
CA MET A 391 1.36 -25.73 11.08
C MET A 391 2.46 -24.70 10.91
N ALA A 392 3.01 -24.22 12.02
CA ALA A 392 4.21 -23.39 12.07
C ALA A 392 5.07 -23.83 13.26
N ILE A 393 6.36 -23.53 13.25
CA ILE A 393 7.29 -23.91 14.31
C ILE A 393 8.14 -22.70 14.72
N ASP A 394 8.33 -22.57 16.04
CA ASP A 394 9.40 -21.78 16.63
C ASP A 394 10.53 -22.75 16.99
N SER A 395 11.52 -22.85 16.09
CA SER A 395 12.68 -23.74 16.28
C SER A 395 13.51 -23.36 17.50
N ALA A 396 13.57 -22.07 17.85
CA ALA A 396 14.37 -21.58 18.99
C ALA A 396 13.71 -21.93 20.32
N GLU A 397 12.39 -21.71 20.44
CA GLU A 397 11.61 -22.04 21.63
C GLU A 397 11.12 -23.50 21.63
N GLN A 398 11.44 -24.26 20.59
CA GLN A 398 11.08 -25.67 20.42
C GLN A 398 9.57 -25.90 20.58
N THR A 399 8.77 -25.08 19.89
CA THR A 399 7.31 -25.08 19.99
C THR A 399 6.65 -25.16 18.62
N ILE A 400 5.72 -26.10 18.43
CA ILE A 400 4.93 -26.24 17.20
C ILE A 400 3.54 -25.66 17.44
N PHE A 401 3.04 -24.86 16.50
CA PHE A 401 1.69 -24.33 16.50
C PHE A 401 0.83 -25.02 15.45
N VAL A 402 -0.41 -25.36 15.82
CA VAL A 402 -1.39 -25.99 14.93
C VAL A 402 -2.70 -25.20 15.01
N PHE A 403 -3.21 -24.76 13.87
CA PHE A 403 -4.45 -23.99 13.82
C PHE A 403 -5.41 -24.47 12.74
N GLY A 404 -6.70 -24.50 13.10
CA GLY A 404 -7.81 -24.71 12.18
C GLY A 404 -7.80 -26.11 11.55
N GLY A 405 -8.37 -26.19 10.34
CA GLY A 405 -8.60 -27.45 9.63
C GLY A 405 -9.96 -28.07 9.99
N CYS A 406 -10.47 -28.90 9.08
CA CYS A 406 -11.74 -29.61 9.23
C CYS A 406 -11.53 -30.91 10.01
N LEU A 407 -12.49 -31.26 10.86
CA LEU A 407 -12.50 -32.55 11.55
C LEU A 407 -12.95 -33.66 10.59
N VAL A 408 -12.29 -34.82 10.64
CA VAL A 408 -12.64 -35.97 9.78
C VAL A 408 -14.04 -36.51 10.07
N ASP A 409 -14.47 -36.52 11.33
CA ASP A 409 -15.80 -37.02 11.73
C ASP A 409 -16.94 -36.03 11.41
N ASP A 410 -16.62 -34.76 11.14
CA ASP A 410 -17.59 -33.69 10.91
C ASP A 410 -16.93 -32.51 10.19
N ALA A 411 -17.08 -32.47 8.86
CA ALA A 411 -16.41 -31.49 8.00
C ALA A 411 -16.87 -30.03 8.24
N ASP A 412 -18.01 -29.83 8.92
CA ASP A 412 -18.51 -28.51 9.30
C ASP A 412 -17.93 -28.02 10.64
N ARG A 413 -17.16 -28.86 11.35
CA ARG A 413 -16.42 -28.48 12.55
C ARG A 413 -14.94 -28.22 12.26
N TYR A 414 -14.42 -27.23 12.96
CA TYR A 414 -13.03 -26.78 12.82
C TYR A 414 -12.24 -26.93 14.12
N ALA A 415 -10.95 -27.24 14.00
CA ALA A 415 -10.05 -27.29 15.14
C ALA A 415 -9.71 -25.88 15.66
N GLY A 416 -9.37 -25.80 16.94
CA GLY A 416 -8.88 -24.58 17.59
C GLY A 416 -7.40 -24.28 17.30
N LEU A 417 -6.79 -23.46 18.16
CA LEU A 417 -5.35 -23.17 18.16
C LEU A 417 -4.67 -23.96 19.28
N TYR A 418 -3.64 -24.72 18.93
CA TYR A 418 -2.88 -25.55 19.84
C TYR A 418 -1.39 -25.21 19.73
N SER A 419 -0.66 -25.37 20.83
CA SER A 419 0.79 -25.43 20.83
C SER A 419 1.30 -26.76 21.39
N TYR A 420 2.39 -27.26 20.85
CA TYR A 420 3.10 -28.43 21.34
C TYR A 420 4.53 -28.03 21.71
N ASP A 421 4.86 -28.18 22.99
CA ASP A 421 6.22 -27.99 23.48
C ASP A 421 7.00 -29.29 23.26
N ILE A 422 7.99 -29.24 22.36
CA ILE A 422 8.79 -30.39 21.94
C ILE A 422 9.62 -30.92 23.12
N ARG A 423 10.19 -30.03 23.93
CA ARG A 423 11.11 -30.37 25.03
C ARG A 423 10.42 -31.15 26.12
N THR A 424 9.19 -30.76 26.45
CA THR A 424 8.38 -31.40 27.49
C THR A 424 7.42 -32.45 26.95
N SER A 425 7.24 -32.51 25.62
CA SER A 425 6.29 -33.39 24.93
C SER A 425 4.85 -33.17 25.37
N ARG A 426 4.43 -31.90 25.50
CA ARG A 426 3.10 -31.52 26.02
C ARG A 426 2.34 -30.62 25.06
N TRP A 427 1.07 -30.95 24.85
CA TRP A 427 0.11 -30.08 24.18
C TRP A 427 -0.51 -29.07 25.14
N THR A 428 -0.75 -27.87 24.62
CA THR A 428 -1.49 -26.80 25.28
C THR A 428 -2.55 -26.25 24.32
N VAL A 429 -3.78 -26.13 24.80
CA VAL A 429 -4.87 -25.49 24.05
C VAL A 429 -4.77 -23.97 24.24
N LEU A 430 -4.55 -23.25 23.15
CA LEU A 430 -4.50 -21.78 23.14
C LEU A 430 -5.86 -21.16 22.80
N GLN A 431 -6.62 -21.81 21.91
CA GLN A 431 -8.01 -21.49 21.60
C GLN A 431 -8.77 -22.82 21.40
N ALA A 432 -9.89 -23.02 22.11
CA ALA A 432 -10.67 -24.26 22.01
C ALA A 432 -11.46 -24.36 20.68
N PHE A 433 -11.79 -25.59 20.27
CA PHE A 433 -12.77 -25.85 19.20
C PHE A 433 -14.17 -25.35 19.63
N GLU A 434 -15.04 -25.00 18.68
CA GLU A 434 -16.32 -24.33 18.95
C GLU A 434 -17.18 -25.02 20.04
N GLY A 435 -17.59 -24.22 21.03
CA GLY A 435 -18.62 -24.56 22.02
C GLY A 435 -18.43 -23.89 23.40
N ARG A 436 -19.08 -22.73 23.62
CA ARG A 436 -19.33 -22.03 24.91
C ARG A 436 -18.30 -20.99 25.43
N SER A 437 -17.63 -20.21 24.58
CA SER A 437 -16.98 -18.97 25.05
C SER A 437 -17.48 -17.78 24.26
N ALA A 438 -17.85 -16.71 24.96
CA ALA A 438 -18.26 -15.43 24.37
C ALA A 438 -17.10 -14.71 23.66
N ASN A 439 -15.86 -15.21 23.78
CA ASN A 439 -14.64 -14.60 23.25
C ASN A 439 -13.91 -15.56 22.29
N VAL A 440 -14.41 -15.73 21.07
CA VAL A 440 -13.64 -16.35 19.98
C VAL A 440 -12.61 -15.33 19.49
N LEU A 441 -11.32 -15.58 19.74
CA LEU A 441 -10.22 -14.67 19.38
C LEU A 441 -10.01 -14.60 17.86
N MET A 442 -10.00 -15.76 17.18
CA MET A 442 -9.92 -15.86 15.72
C MET A 442 -11.02 -16.78 15.17
N PRO A 443 -11.67 -16.43 14.04
CA PRO A 443 -12.68 -17.30 13.45
C PRO A 443 -12.11 -18.67 13.01
N PRO A 444 -12.82 -19.77 13.29
CA PRO A 444 -12.46 -21.09 12.80
C PRO A 444 -12.45 -21.14 11.27
N ARG A 445 -11.51 -21.91 10.70
CA ARG A 445 -11.24 -21.95 9.25
C ARG A 445 -10.40 -23.16 8.84
N SER A 446 -10.46 -23.55 7.57
CA SER A 446 -9.56 -24.54 6.94
C SER A 446 -8.93 -23.99 5.66
N GLY A 447 -7.88 -24.62 5.14
CA GLY A 447 -7.23 -24.24 3.88
C GLY A 447 -6.59 -22.84 3.88
N HIS A 448 -6.39 -22.25 5.05
CA HIS A 448 -5.80 -20.93 5.24
C HIS A 448 -4.27 -21.00 5.23
N ALA A 449 -3.63 -19.85 5.03
CA ALA A 449 -2.20 -19.71 5.20
C ALA A 449 -1.87 -19.33 6.65
N MET A 450 -0.78 -19.88 7.19
CA MET A 450 -0.22 -19.49 8.47
C MET A 450 1.30 -19.47 8.40
N VAL A 451 1.92 -18.41 8.90
CA VAL A 451 3.38 -18.25 9.03
C VAL A 451 3.72 -17.64 10.39
N TYR A 452 4.94 -17.87 10.87
CA TYR A 452 5.42 -17.39 12.17
C TYR A 452 6.64 -16.49 11.99
N ASP A 453 6.65 -15.33 12.66
CA ASP A 453 7.83 -14.50 12.81
C ASP A 453 8.41 -14.63 14.23
N PRO A 454 9.58 -15.29 14.40
CA PRO A 454 10.22 -15.45 15.70
C PRO A 454 10.73 -14.13 16.29
N SER A 455 11.04 -13.12 15.47
CA SER A 455 11.58 -11.83 15.94
C SER A 455 10.57 -11.01 16.76
N ILE A 456 9.28 -11.15 16.42
CA ILE A 456 8.15 -10.49 17.09
C ILE A 456 7.18 -11.49 17.72
N LYS A 457 7.54 -12.78 17.77
CA LYS A 457 6.76 -13.89 18.33
C LYS A 457 5.29 -13.88 17.91
N THR A 458 5.04 -13.66 16.61
CA THR A 458 3.70 -13.43 16.07
C THR A 458 3.37 -14.43 14.95
N LEU A 459 2.20 -15.05 15.03
CA LEU A 459 1.60 -15.82 13.95
C LEU A 459 0.76 -14.91 13.07
N PHE A 460 0.95 -15.00 11.76
CA PHE A 460 0.10 -14.36 10.77
C PHE A 460 -0.80 -15.41 10.12
N ILE A 461 -2.11 -15.17 10.16
CA ILE A 461 -3.14 -16.06 9.61
C ILE A 461 -3.85 -15.29 8.49
N PHE A 462 -3.94 -15.90 7.31
CA PHE A 462 -4.54 -15.28 6.14
C PHE A 462 -5.53 -16.20 5.41
N GLY A 463 -6.74 -15.68 5.15
CA GLY A 463 -7.74 -16.29 4.28
C GLY A 463 -8.28 -17.64 4.76
N GLY A 464 -8.66 -18.50 3.81
CA GLY A 464 -9.18 -19.85 4.04
C GLY A 464 -10.67 -19.99 3.77
N LEU A 465 -11.25 -21.08 4.25
CA LEU A 465 -12.66 -21.42 4.10
C LEU A 465 -13.32 -21.57 5.47
N LYS A 466 -14.54 -21.02 5.61
CA LYS A 466 -15.43 -21.24 6.76
C LYS A 466 -16.87 -21.45 6.28
N ALA A 467 -17.49 -22.58 6.61
CA ALA A 467 -18.87 -22.91 6.24
C ALA A 467 -19.18 -22.62 4.74
N ALA A 468 -18.32 -23.13 3.85
CA ALA A 468 -18.35 -22.89 2.39
C ALA A 468 -18.12 -21.43 1.94
N GLN A 469 -17.86 -20.50 2.84
CA GLN A 469 -17.47 -19.12 2.54
C GLN A 469 -15.95 -18.98 2.46
N HIS A 470 -15.46 -18.46 1.33
CA HIS A 470 -14.06 -18.06 1.15
C HIS A 470 -13.76 -16.77 1.92
N LEU A 471 -12.60 -16.73 2.57
CA LEU A 471 -12.16 -15.61 3.41
C LEU A 471 -10.99 -14.87 2.75
N SER A 472 -10.95 -13.54 2.94
CA SER A 472 -9.83 -12.65 2.59
C SER A 472 -9.39 -11.81 3.80
N ASP A 473 -9.69 -12.25 5.02
CA ASP A 473 -9.30 -11.59 6.27
C ASP A 473 -7.87 -11.97 6.67
N MET A 474 -7.26 -11.11 7.49
CA MET A 474 -5.91 -11.33 8.02
C MET A 474 -5.83 -11.00 9.51
N TYR A 475 -5.17 -11.86 10.27
CA TYR A 475 -4.96 -11.73 11.71
C TYR A 475 -3.48 -11.85 12.07
N ALA A 476 -3.06 -11.09 13.07
CA ALA A 476 -1.82 -11.27 13.80
C ALA A 476 -2.14 -11.77 15.22
N TYR A 477 -1.58 -12.91 15.61
CA TYR A 477 -1.69 -13.49 16.95
C TYR A 477 -0.32 -13.43 17.62
N GLU A 478 -0.17 -12.58 18.63
CA GLU A 478 1.06 -12.49 19.41
C GLU A 478 1.08 -13.59 20.48
N VAL A 479 2.05 -14.51 20.38
CA VAL A 479 2.03 -15.76 21.17
C VAL A 479 2.25 -15.51 22.65
N THR A 480 3.13 -14.57 23.01
CA THR A 480 3.49 -14.30 24.41
C THR A 480 2.34 -13.68 25.19
N THR A 481 1.70 -12.67 24.61
CA THR A 481 0.59 -11.93 25.25
C THR A 481 -0.78 -12.57 24.99
N ARG A 482 -0.86 -13.49 24.03
CA ARG A 482 -2.09 -14.12 23.53
C ARG A 482 -3.11 -13.10 23.01
N THR A 483 -2.62 -12.00 22.48
CA THR A 483 -3.44 -10.94 21.89
C THR A 483 -3.63 -11.17 20.40
N VAL A 484 -4.78 -10.72 19.89
CA VAL A 484 -5.12 -10.82 18.46
C VAL A 484 -5.45 -9.45 17.93
N VAL A 485 -4.83 -9.11 16.80
CA VAL A 485 -5.13 -7.92 16.02
C VAL A 485 -5.65 -8.36 14.65
N GLN A 486 -6.87 -7.93 14.32
CA GLN A 486 -7.38 -8.08 12.95
C GLN A 486 -6.74 -7.01 12.07
N LEU A 487 -5.78 -7.42 11.24
CA LEU A 487 -5.06 -6.52 10.33
C LEU A 487 -5.95 -6.05 9.19
N CYS A 488 -6.84 -6.93 8.71
CA CYS A 488 -7.81 -6.57 7.68
C CYS A 488 -9.03 -7.50 7.71
N LYS A 489 -10.22 -6.94 7.45
CA LYS A 489 -11.48 -7.70 7.31
C LYS A 489 -11.66 -8.28 5.91
N GLN A 490 -11.24 -7.54 4.88
CA GLN A 490 -11.35 -7.90 3.46
C GLN A 490 -10.14 -7.31 2.72
N CYS A 491 -9.07 -8.09 2.58
CA CYS A 491 -7.79 -7.61 2.03
C CYS A 491 -7.91 -7.12 0.59
N GLU A 492 -8.92 -7.57 -0.16
CA GLU A 492 -9.22 -7.07 -1.51
C GLU A 492 -9.42 -5.54 -1.56
N THR A 493 -9.94 -4.94 -0.49
CA THR A 493 -10.17 -3.49 -0.40
C THR A 493 -8.90 -2.68 -0.12
N THR A 494 -7.83 -3.36 0.34
CA THR A 494 -6.53 -2.77 0.66
C THR A 494 -5.44 -3.19 -0.35
N GLY A 495 -5.85 -3.67 -1.54
CA GLY A 495 -4.94 -4.08 -2.61
C GLY A 495 -4.40 -5.52 -2.49
N GLY A 496 -4.88 -6.28 -1.51
CA GLY A 496 -4.54 -7.68 -1.30
C GLY A 496 -5.35 -8.66 -2.14
N PRO A 497 -5.10 -9.97 -1.98
CA PRO A 497 -5.78 -11.02 -2.73
C PRO A 497 -7.29 -11.09 -2.43
N GLN A 498 -8.04 -11.56 -3.43
CA GLN A 498 -9.46 -11.89 -3.30
C GLN A 498 -9.68 -13.10 -2.36
N PRO A 499 -10.93 -13.36 -1.91
CA PRO A 499 -11.22 -14.48 -1.03
C PRO A 499 -10.86 -15.81 -1.69
N CYS A 500 -10.00 -16.59 -1.02
CA CYS A 500 -9.41 -17.80 -1.57
C CYS A 500 -9.14 -18.84 -0.47
N PHE A 501 -8.96 -20.09 -0.90
CA PHE A 501 -8.67 -21.24 -0.03
C PHE A 501 -7.54 -22.08 -0.63
N ASN A 502 -7.02 -23.04 0.13
CA ASN A 502 -5.82 -23.82 -0.23
C ASN A 502 -4.59 -22.95 -0.47
N LEU A 503 -4.49 -21.89 0.31
CA LEU A 503 -3.39 -20.93 0.26
C LEU A 503 -2.09 -21.54 0.73
N ARG A 504 -0.98 -21.06 0.17
CA ARG A 504 0.37 -21.29 0.70
C ARG A 504 1.00 -19.95 1.00
N ALA A 505 1.77 -19.90 2.08
CA ALA A 505 2.51 -18.72 2.45
C ALA A 505 3.89 -19.09 2.92
N ALA A 506 4.81 -18.16 2.72
CA ALA A 506 6.16 -18.20 3.25
C ALA A 506 6.54 -16.80 3.72
N ILE A 507 7.43 -16.71 4.69
CA ILE A 507 7.81 -15.45 5.34
C ILE A 507 9.31 -15.23 5.22
N ASP A 508 9.71 -14.02 4.82
CA ASP A 508 11.08 -13.52 4.95
C ASP A 508 11.11 -12.51 6.10
N THR A 509 11.54 -12.98 7.26
CA THR A 509 11.62 -12.21 8.50
C THR A 509 12.66 -11.10 8.44
N SER A 510 13.70 -11.25 7.61
CA SER A 510 14.72 -10.22 7.41
C SER A 510 14.18 -9.00 6.67
N LEU A 511 13.19 -9.21 5.80
CA LEU A 511 12.54 -8.15 5.03
C LEU A 511 11.21 -7.70 5.63
N LYS A 512 10.68 -8.47 6.59
CA LYS A 512 9.30 -8.33 7.09
C LYS A 512 8.26 -8.42 5.98
N GLU A 513 8.41 -9.45 5.14
CA GLU A 513 7.55 -9.73 4.00
C GLU A 513 6.92 -11.12 4.09
N ILE A 514 5.63 -11.21 3.85
CA ILE A 514 4.88 -12.46 3.74
C ILE A 514 4.47 -12.65 2.29
N TYR A 515 4.90 -13.74 1.69
CA TYR A 515 4.60 -14.13 0.32
C TYR A 515 3.40 -15.07 0.33
N ILE A 516 2.34 -14.70 -0.36
CA ILE A 516 1.12 -15.48 -0.50
C ILE A 516 1.05 -16.05 -1.92
N PHE A 517 0.92 -17.37 -1.99
CA PHE A 517 0.73 -18.12 -3.22
C PHE A 517 -0.73 -18.61 -3.24
N GLY A 518 -1.53 -17.93 -4.05
CA GLY A 518 -2.96 -18.18 -4.18
C GLY A 518 -3.29 -19.19 -5.27
N GLY A 519 -4.33 -19.98 -5.02
CA GLY A 519 -4.98 -20.84 -6.00
C GLY A 519 -6.49 -20.65 -5.90
N SER A 520 -7.06 -19.94 -6.87
CA SER A 520 -8.49 -19.75 -7.14
C SER A 520 -9.20 -18.54 -6.52
N SER A 521 -10.07 -17.93 -7.34
CA SER A 521 -11.10 -16.97 -6.97
C SER A 521 -12.49 -17.52 -7.34
N CYS A 522 -13.54 -17.06 -6.65
CA CYS A 522 -14.94 -17.32 -7.01
C CYS A 522 -15.57 -16.04 -7.59
N LYS A 523 -16.15 -16.10 -8.80
CA LYS A 523 -16.92 -14.97 -9.35
C LYS A 523 -18.22 -14.74 -8.55
N LYS A 524 -18.42 -13.51 -8.06
CA LYS A 524 -19.59 -13.05 -7.29
C LYS A 524 -20.95 -13.12 -8.03
N ASN A 525 -21.00 -13.45 -9.34
CA ASN A 525 -22.18 -13.21 -10.20
C ASN A 525 -22.88 -14.46 -10.78
N ARG A 526 -22.63 -15.68 -10.29
CA ARG A 526 -23.44 -16.86 -10.67
C ARG A 526 -23.73 -17.76 -9.46
N PRO A 527 -24.96 -18.27 -9.30
CA PRO A 527 -25.26 -19.26 -8.28
C PRO A 527 -24.64 -20.61 -8.68
N GLY A 528 -23.54 -21.00 -8.04
CA GLY A 528 -22.89 -22.30 -8.18
C GLY A 528 -21.48 -22.34 -7.55
N PRO A 529 -20.98 -23.51 -7.09
CA PRO A 529 -19.66 -23.68 -6.46
C PRO A 529 -18.52 -23.71 -7.49
N LEU A 530 -18.45 -22.71 -8.37
CA LEU A 530 -17.43 -22.65 -9.42
C LEU A 530 -16.15 -22.04 -8.85
N ILE A 531 -15.10 -22.88 -8.78
CA ILE A 531 -13.74 -22.49 -8.43
C ILE A 531 -13.02 -22.12 -9.73
N MET A 532 -12.60 -20.86 -9.88
CA MET A 532 -11.85 -20.41 -11.06
C MET A 532 -10.42 -20.14 -10.66
N LEU A 533 -9.48 -20.82 -11.32
CA LEU A 533 -8.06 -20.63 -11.08
C LEU A 533 -7.54 -19.44 -11.89
N GLU A 534 -7.14 -18.37 -11.21
CA GLU A 534 -6.62 -17.16 -11.86
C GLU A 534 -5.12 -17.27 -12.14
N ARG A 535 -4.70 -16.73 -13.29
CA ARG A 535 -3.28 -16.45 -13.56
C ARG A 535 -2.84 -15.24 -12.72
N ASP A 536 -1.60 -15.23 -12.26
CA ASP A 536 -0.97 -14.14 -11.49
C ASP A 536 -1.60 -13.87 -10.10
N SER A 537 -1.76 -14.91 -9.27
CA SER A 537 -2.31 -14.83 -7.90
C SER A 537 -1.25 -14.79 -6.78
N TYR A 538 -0.08 -14.19 -7.06
CA TYR A 538 1.02 -14.09 -6.11
C TYR A 538 1.09 -12.69 -5.50
N TYR A 539 1.18 -12.61 -4.17
CA TYR A 539 1.14 -11.35 -3.43
C TYR A 539 2.23 -11.29 -2.36
N ILE A 540 2.67 -10.08 -2.05
CA ILE A 540 3.52 -9.77 -0.90
C ILE A 540 2.71 -8.89 0.05
N TYR A 541 2.71 -9.25 1.33
CA TYR A 541 2.28 -8.40 2.42
C TYR A 541 3.50 -7.93 3.22
N ARG A 542 3.72 -6.62 3.25
CA ARG A 542 4.81 -6.01 4.03
C ARG A 542 4.26 -5.52 5.36
N TYR A 543 4.81 -6.05 6.46
CA TYR A 543 4.37 -5.72 7.83
C TYR A 543 5.39 -4.86 8.58
N SER A 544 6.33 -4.24 7.86
CA SER A 544 7.22 -3.20 8.40
C SER A 544 6.51 -1.86 8.61
N THR A 545 5.44 -1.59 7.87
CA THR A 545 4.64 -0.36 7.95
C THR A 545 3.36 -0.59 8.74
N SER A 546 2.82 0.48 9.35
CA SER A 546 1.50 0.46 9.99
C SER A 546 0.61 1.53 9.36
N PRO A 547 -0.47 1.17 8.63
CA PRO A 547 -0.90 -0.20 8.31
C PRO A 547 0.07 -0.91 7.35
N GLY A 548 0.05 -2.26 7.38
CA GLY A 548 0.82 -3.08 6.44
C GLY A 548 0.31 -2.93 5.00
N ARG A 549 1.18 -3.15 4.02
CA ARG A 549 0.91 -2.88 2.59
C ARG A 549 0.92 -4.15 1.75
N TRP A 550 -0.07 -4.28 0.87
CA TRP A 550 -0.14 -5.34 -0.14
C TRP A 550 0.49 -4.89 -1.46
N CYS A 551 1.22 -5.82 -2.10
CA CYS A 551 1.74 -5.67 -3.45
C CYS A 551 1.52 -6.95 -4.25
N ARG A 552 1.07 -6.83 -5.49
CA ARG A 552 0.97 -7.97 -6.41
C ARG A 552 2.33 -8.24 -7.04
N ILE A 553 2.70 -9.51 -7.17
CA ILE A 553 3.91 -9.93 -7.87
C ILE A 553 3.58 -10.18 -9.33
N LEU A 554 4.33 -9.55 -10.23
CA LEU A 554 4.20 -9.70 -11.68
C LEU A 554 5.18 -10.78 -12.19
N SER A 555 4.91 -11.37 -13.35
CA SER A 555 5.83 -12.33 -14.00
C SER A 555 5.99 -11.97 -15.47
N ASP A 556 7.23 -11.72 -15.90
CA ASP A 556 7.58 -11.48 -17.31
C ASP A 556 7.99 -12.77 -18.04
N THR A 557 8.09 -13.88 -17.32
CA THR A 557 8.57 -15.18 -17.80
C THR A 557 7.46 -16.24 -17.78
N GLU A 558 7.74 -17.40 -18.40
CA GLU A 558 6.94 -18.62 -18.22
C GLU A 558 6.78 -18.92 -16.72
N GLN A 559 5.55 -19.15 -16.28
CA GLN A 559 5.20 -19.35 -14.87
C GLN A 559 4.38 -20.64 -14.68
N PRO A 560 4.29 -21.18 -13.45
CA PRO A 560 3.50 -22.37 -13.17
C PRO A 560 2.03 -22.16 -13.50
N ASP A 561 1.38 -23.20 -14.03
CA ASP A 561 -0.07 -23.20 -14.21
C ASP A 561 -0.80 -22.93 -12.88
N PRO A 562 -1.90 -22.17 -12.89
CA PRO A 562 -2.77 -22.01 -11.73
C PRO A 562 -3.21 -23.36 -11.16
N ARG A 563 -3.13 -23.52 -9.83
CA ARG A 563 -3.30 -24.82 -9.18
C ARG A 563 -3.78 -24.76 -7.72
N LEU A 564 -4.51 -25.79 -7.30
CA LEU A 564 -4.94 -26.02 -5.92
C LEU A 564 -4.05 -27.04 -5.20
N ALA A 565 -4.05 -26.97 -3.87
CA ALA A 565 -3.46 -27.99 -2.99
C ALA A 565 -2.01 -28.36 -3.38
N HIS A 566 -1.28 -27.40 -3.94
CA HIS A 566 0.15 -27.45 -4.21
C HIS A 566 0.92 -27.19 -2.90
N GLN A 567 2.23 -27.39 -2.92
CA GLN A 567 3.10 -26.98 -1.81
C GLN A 567 4.11 -25.94 -2.27
N VAL A 568 4.39 -24.99 -1.38
CA VAL A 568 5.47 -24.02 -1.55
C VAL A 568 6.34 -24.08 -0.30
N VAL A 569 7.65 -24.16 -0.49
CA VAL A 569 8.64 -24.09 0.57
C VAL A 569 9.67 -23.00 0.26
N TYR A 570 10.34 -22.49 1.29
CA TYR A 570 11.22 -21.33 1.19
C TYR A 570 12.63 -21.63 1.68
N ASP A 571 13.64 -21.32 0.87
CA ASP A 571 15.04 -21.30 1.26
C ASP A 571 15.43 -19.88 1.70
N SER A 572 15.59 -19.68 3.01
CA SER A 572 15.95 -18.39 3.59
C SER A 572 17.36 -17.90 3.20
N THR A 573 18.29 -18.80 2.84
CA THR A 573 19.67 -18.42 2.50
C THR A 573 19.78 -17.89 1.08
N THR A 574 19.12 -18.55 0.13
CA THR A 574 19.13 -18.11 -1.28
C THR A 574 17.95 -17.21 -1.62
N ARG A 575 16.97 -17.12 -0.71
CA ARG A 575 15.70 -16.42 -0.86
C ARG A 575 14.92 -16.91 -2.09
N THR A 576 14.92 -18.23 -2.25
CA THR A 576 14.27 -18.95 -3.36
C THR A 576 13.07 -19.70 -2.83
N PHE A 577 11.96 -19.67 -3.58
CA PHE A 577 10.77 -20.46 -3.29
C PHE A 577 10.72 -21.66 -4.22
N PHE A 578 10.38 -22.83 -3.70
CA PHE A 578 10.15 -24.03 -4.49
C PHE A 578 8.67 -24.39 -4.45
N LEU A 579 8.06 -24.54 -5.62
CA LEU A 579 6.66 -24.94 -5.79
C LEU A 579 6.61 -26.31 -6.44
N HIS A 580 5.85 -27.23 -5.85
CA HIS A 580 5.68 -28.60 -6.37
C HIS A 580 4.22 -29.04 -6.42
N GLY A 581 3.89 -29.72 -7.52
CA GLY A 581 2.64 -30.45 -7.71
C GLY A 581 1.38 -29.61 -7.58
N GLY A 582 0.28 -30.23 -7.14
CA GLY A 582 -1.04 -29.62 -7.04
C GLY A 582 -2.02 -30.14 -8.08
N ASN A 583 -3.22 -29.58 -8.08
CA ASN A 583 -4.28 -29.89 -9.05
C ASN A 583 -4.52 -28.68 -9.96
N ALA A 584 -4.23 -28.81 -11.25
CA ALA A 584 -4.62 -27.83 -12.27
C ALA A 584 -6.08 -28.09 -12.68
N GLY A 585 -6.91 -27.06 -12.59
CA GLY A 585 -8.25 -27.11 -13.19
C GLY A 585 -8.19 -27.30 -14.70
N ASN A 586 -9.33 -27.59 -15.32
CA ASN A 586 -9.43 -27.57 -16.77
C ASN A 586 -9.30 -26.12 -17.25
N GLY A 587 -8.64 -25.91 -18.39
CA GLY A 587 -8.52 -24.59 -19.01
C GLY A 587 -9.88 -23.90 -19.22
N ASP A 588 -9.83 -22.62 -19.56
CA ASP A 588 -10.85 -21.55 -19.46
C ASP A 588 -12.35 -21.84 -19.75
N ASP A 589 -12.77 -23.02 -20.21
CA ASP A 589 -14.12 -23.20 -20.78
C ASP A 589 -14.90 -24.48 -20.42
N GLN A 590 -14.54 -25.29 -19.41
CA GLN A 590 -15.41 -26.44 -19.02
C GLN A 590 -15.68 -26.63 -17.53
N ILE A 591 -16.97 -26.84 -17.27
CA ILE A 591 -17.63 -27.14 -15.99
C ILE A 591 -17.47 -28.65 -15.73
N VAL A 592 -16.99 -29.03 -14.53
CA VAL A 592 -16.71 -30.36 -13.92
C VAL A 592 -15.21 -30.47 -13.52
N PRO A 593 -14.85 -30.99 -12.32
CA PRO A 593 -13.50 -30.88 -11.79
C PRO A 593 -12.52 -31.68 -12.66
N SER A 594 -11.49 -31.04 -13.18
CA SER A 594 -10.34 -31.78 -13.68
C SER A 594 -9.61 -32.43 -12.51
N ASP A 595 -9.32 -33.71 -12.67
CA ASP A 595 -8.50 -34.47 -11.73
C ASP A 595 -7.01 -34.41 -12.10
N LYS A 596 -6.59 -33.44 -12.93
CA LYS A 596 -5.20 -33.32 -13.42
C LYS A 596 -4.25 -32.92 -12.30
N ARG A 597 -3.69 -33.94 -11.66
CA ARG A 597 -2.54 -33.78 -10.76
C ARG A 597 -1.29 -33.41 -11.54
N LEU A 598 -0.43 -32.65 -10.88
CA LEU A 598 0.83 -32.17 -11.41
C LEU A 598 2.00 -32.73 -10.61
N ASP A 599 3.14 -32.91 -11.29
CA ASP A 599 4.43 -33.40 -10.79
C ASP A 599 5.57 -32.39 -11.07
N ASP A 600 5.25 -31.22 -11.59
CA ASP A 600 6.22 -30.21 -11.95
C ASP A 600 6.81 -29.52 -10.71
N LEU A 601 8.11 -29.28 -10.77
CA LEU A 601 8.87 -28.52 -9.79
C LEU A 601 9.31 -27.18 -10.39
N TRP A 602 9.07 -26.11 -9.66
CA TRP A 602 9.45 -24.75 -10.06
C TRP A 602 10.23 -24.07 -8.96
N SER A 603 11.24 -23.29 -9.34
CA SER A 603 11.85 -22.29 -8.47
C SER A 603 11.36 -20.89 -8.85
N MET A 604 11.03 -20.10 -7.84
CA MET A 604 10.79 -18.67 -7.97
C MET A 604 11.86 -17.92 -7.18
N THR A 605 12.56 -17.01 -7.84
CA THR A 605 13.32 -15.97 -7.15
C THR A 605 12.60 -14.65 -7.38
N PRO A 606 12.19 -13.93 -6.32
CA PRO A 606 11.69 -12.58 -6.51
C PRO A 606 12.83 -11.75 -7.11
N ILE A 607 12.62 -11.22 -8.32
CA ILE A 607 13.44 -10.14 -8.85
C ILE A 607 13.10 -8.96 -7.96
N ARG A 608 13.94 -8.79 -6.94
CA ARG A 608 13.84 -7.68 -6.02
C ARG A 608 13.84 -6.41 -6.83
N TYR A 609 13.05 -5.47 -6.35
CA TYR A 609 13.02 -4.07 -6.72
C TYR A 609 14.37 -3.62 -7.28
N VAL A 610 14.32 -2.84 -8.36
CA VAL A 610 15.42 -2.00 -8.84
C VAL A 610 16.31 -1.63 -7.66
N ALA A 611 17.54 -2.15 -7.58
CA ALA A 611 18.35 -1.90 -6.39
C ALA A 611 18.55 -0.38 -6.22
N ALA A 612 18.75 0.12 -4.99
CA ALA A 612 19.03 1.54 -4.80
C ALA A 612 20.24 1.99 -5.65
N SER A 613 21.19 1.09 -5.92
CA SER A 613 22.30 1.30 -6.85
C SER A 613 21.86 1.56 -8.30
N GLU A 614 20.76 0.94 -8.74
CA GLU A 614 20.20 1.13 -10.07
C GLU A 614 19.45 2.46 -10.18
N ILE A 615 18.79 2.91 -9.10
CA ILE A 615 18.27 4.29 -9.01
C ILE A 615 19.43 5.29 -9.08
N VAL A 616 20.50 5.06 -8.33
CA VAL A 616 21.71 5.90 -8.38
C VAL A 616 22.29 5.92 -9.81
N ARG A 617 22.34 4.78 -10.52
CA ARG A 617 22.77 4.71 -11.92
C ARG A 617 21.90 5.61 -12.81
N LYS A 618 20.57 5.48 -12.72
CA LYS A 618 19.63 6.31 -13.49
C LYS A 618 19.79 7.80 -13.19
N CYS A 619 19.92 8.18 -11.92
CA CYS A 619 20.17 9.56 -11.52
C CYS A 619 21.51 10.08 -12.07
N LYS A 620 22.57 9.27 -12.04
CA LYS A 620 23.87 9.61 -12.66
C LYS A 620 23.73 9.80 -14.17
N PHE A 621 23.01 8.93 -14.86
CA PHE A 621 22.76 9.08 -16.29
C PHE A 621 22.07 10.41 -16.61
N ILE A 622 21.04 10.78 -15.82
CA ILE A 622 20.34 12.06 -15.94
C ILE A 622 21.27 13.26 -15.68
N LEU A 623 22.09 13.22 -14.62
CA LEU A 623 23.07 14.27 -14.30
C LEU A 623 24.12 14.42 -15.41
N ARG A 624 24.73 13.32 -15.84
CA ARG A 624 25.78 13.34 -16.87
C ARG A 624 25.25 13.78 -18.23
N GLN A 625 24.01 13.42 -18.58
CA GLN A 625 23.31 13.96 -19.77
C GLN A 625 23.23 15.48 -19.69
N GLN A 626 22.81 16.02 -18.55
CA GLN A 626 22.68 17.47 -18.39
C GLN A 626 24.05 18.16 -18.43
N HIS A 627 25.04 17.64 -17.70
CA HIS A 627 26.42 18.16 -17.74
C HIS A 627 26.97 18.20 -19.17
N PHE A 628 26.77 17.14 -19.96
CA PHE A 628 27.21 17.10 -21.36
C PHE A 628 26.52 18.15 -22.24
N ARG A 629 25.22 18.41 -22.02
CA ARG A 629 24.52 19.52 -22.71
C ARG A 629 25.15 20.86 -22.37
N GLU A 630 25.49 21.10 -21.10
CA GLU A 630 26.13 22.35 -20.69
C GLU A 630 27.54 22.51 -21.28
N ILE A 631 28.32 21.41 -21.37
CA ILE A 631 29.61 21.39 -22.05
C ILE A 631 29.44 21.79 -23.53
N CYS A 632 28.46 21.19 -24.23
CA CYS A 632 28.20 21.50 -25.65
C CYS A 632 27.75 22.96 -25.86
N GLU A 633 26.89 23.48 -25.00
CA GLU A 633 26.47 24.88 -25.06
C GLU A 633 27.63 25.85 -24.82
N ALA A 634 28.53 25.53 -23.89
CA ALA A 634 29.72 26.34 -23.62
C ALA A 634 30.70 26.35 -24.80
N LEU A 635 30.87 25.21 -25.48
CA LEU A 635 31.67 25.11 -26.72
C LEU A 635 31.13 25.98 -27.85
N ASN A 636 29.81 26.22 -27.87
CA ASN A 636 29.13 26.96 -28.93
C ASN A 636 29.05 28.49 -28.69
N ARG A 637 29.59 29.02 -27.57
CA ARG A 637 29.59 30.47 -27.28
C ARG A 637 30.78 31.18 -27.95
N PRO A 638 30.54 32.24 -28.76
CA PRO A 638 31.60 32.92 -29.51
C PRO A 638 32.58 33.74 -28.66
N ASP A 639 32.19 34.16 -27.45
CA ASP A 639 32.97 35.10 -26.61
C ASP A 639 33.75 34.43 -25.46
N SER A 640 33.63 33.10 -25.29
CA SER A 640 34.37 32.40 -24.23
C SER A 640 35.64 31.79 -24.79
N GLY A 641 36.72 32.58 -24.83
CA GLY A 641 38.06 32.02 -24.75
C GLY A 641 38.17 31.15 -23.50
N SER A 642 38.06 29.82 -23.65
CA SER A 642 38.34 28.81 -22.63
C SER A 642 37.48 28.78 -21.34
N ALA A 643 36.28 29.36 -21.29
CA ALA A 643 35.52 29.38 -20.03
C ALA A 643 35.06 27.99 -19.50
N SER A 644 34.99 26.95 -20.35
CA SER A 644 34.75 25.56 -19.91
C SER A 644 36.01 24.70 -19.81
N GLY A 645 37.16 25.20 -20.28
CA GLY A 645 38.41 24.44 -20.36
C GLY A 645 38.40 23.16 -21.23
N MET A 646 37.26 22.78 -21.82
CA MET A 646 37.09 21.54 -22.58
C MET A 646 37.04 21.77 -24.09
N THR A 647 37.61 20.84 -24.84
CA THR A 647 37.58 20.76 -26.31
C THR A 647 36.44 19.85 -26.79
N PRO A 648 35.98 19.94 -28.06
CA PRO A 648 35.02 18.99 -28.62
C PRO A 648 35.45 17.52 -28.50
N VAL A 649 36.76 17.26 -28.56
CA VAL A 649 37.33 15.91 -28.37
C VAL A 649 37.18 15.44 -26.91
N GLN A 650 37.37 16.32 -25.94
CA GLN A 650 37.14 16.01 -24.52
C GLN A 650 35.65 15.78 -24.23
N ALA A 651 34.76 16.56 -24.85
CA ALA A 651 33.32 16.33 -24.75
C ALA A 651 32.92 14.96 -25.32
N LEU A 652 33.45 14.58 -26.50
CA LEU A 652 33.21 13.26 -27.08
C LEU A 652 33.72 12.13 -26.19
N LYS A 653 34.91 12.29 -25.58
CA LYS A 653 35.44 11.33 -24.60
C LYS A 653 34.54 11.19 -23.37
N TYR A 654 33.98 12.29 -22.88
CA TYR A 654 33.02 12.26 -21.78
C TYR A 654 31.75 11.48 -22.15
N LEU A 655 31.21 11.69 -23.36
CA LEU A 655 30.07 10.91 -23.86
C LEU A 655 30.40 9.40 -23.96
N GLN A 656 31.56 9.07 -24.50
CA GLN A 656 31.99 7.68 -24.74
C GLN A 656 32.34 6.92 -23.46
N ASN A 657 32.97 7.57 -22.48
CA ASN A 657 33.49 6.90 -21.29
C ASN A 657 32.59 7.14 -20.08
N GLU A 658 32.25 8.40 -19.80
CA GLU A 658 31.52 8.74 -18.59
C GLU A 658 30.03 8.45 -18.74
N ILE A 659 29.37 8.94 -19.78
CA ILE A 659 27.93 8.70 -19.94
C ILE A 659 27.67 7.23 -20.28
N SER A 660 28.40 6.64 -21.23
CA SER A 660 28.20 5.24 -21.64
C SER A 660 28.31 4.25 -20.47
N SER A 661 29.17 4.53 -19.47
CA SER A 661 29.37 3.66 -18.30
C SER A 661 28.16 3.53 -17.39
N VAL A 662 27.22 4.49 -17.45
CA VAL A 662 26.01 4.52 -16.62
C VAL A 662 24.74 4.29 -17.43
N VAL A 663 24.83 3.90 -18.70
CA VAL A 663 23.67 3.59 -19.57
C VAL A 663 23.37 2.10 -19.52
N ASP A 664 22.10 1.74 -19.34
CA ASP A 664 21.65 0.39 -19.63
C ASP A 664 21.41 0.24 -21.13
N HIS A 665 22.36 -0.39 -21.83
CA HIS A 665 22.26 -0.59 -23.28
C HIS A 665 21.25 -1.67 -23.69
N SER A 666 20.69 -2.42 -22.72
CA SER A 666 19.62 -3.37 -22.96
C SER A 666 18.23 -2.70 -22.97
N ASP A 667 18.10 -1.54 -22.31
CA ASP A 667 16.90 -0.70 -22.37
C ASP A 667 16.90 0.11 -23.68
N LEU A 668 15.88 -0.13 -24.52
CA LEU A 668 15.73 0.53 -25.81
C LEU A 668 15.60 2.05 -25.69
N GLN A 669 14.87 2.53 -24.69
CA GLN A 669 14.59 3.95 -24.49
C GLN A 669 15.83 4.69 -23.96
N GLU A 670 16.57 4.10 -23.02
CA GLU A 670 17.84 4.66 -22.54
C GLU A 670 18.88 4.68 -23.66
N ALA A 671 19.00 3.60 -24.43
CA ALA A 671 19.95 3.51 -25.53
C ALA A 671 19.63 4.52 -26.65
N GLU A 672 18.35 4.74 -27.00
CA GLU A 672 17.94 5.81 -27.92
C GLU A 672 18.27 7.20 -27.38
N THR A 673 17.98 7.45 -26.11
CA THR A 673 18.30 8.73 -25.44
C THR A 673 19.80 8.99 -25.49
N PHE A 674 20.63 7.99 -25.16
CA PHE A 674 22.09 8.09 -25.24
C PHE A 674 22.58 8.43 -26.65
N ARG A 675 22.06 7.74 -27.68
CA ARG A 675 22.43 8.01 -29.09
C ARG A 675 22.05 9.43 -29.51
N SER A 676 20.91 9.95 -29.03
CA SER A 676 20.46 11.31 -29.34
C SER A 676 21.41 12.39 -28.82
N LEU A 677 22.21 12.10 -27.78
CA LEU A 677 23.10 13.08 -27.17
C LEU A 677 24.16 13.60 -28.13
N LEU A 678 24.64 12.75 -29.05
CA LEU A 678 25.62 13.15 -30.05
C LEU A 678 25.15 14.35 -30.89
N GLY A 679 23.84 14.48 -31.10
CA GLY A 679 23.24 15.61 -31.82
C GLY A 679 23.57 16.98 -31.20
N PHE A 680 23.74 17.08 -29.87
CA PHE A 680 24.10 18.36 -29.22
C PHE A 680 25.51 18.82 -29.56
N LEU A 681 26.45 17.89 -29.79
CA LEU A 681 27.82 18.20 -30.18
C LEU A 681 27.91 18.59 -31.67
N LEU A 682 27.02 18.01 -32.50
CA LEU A 682 27.02 18.20 -33.95
C LEU A 682 26.14 19.36 -34.44
N SER A 683 25.35 19.98 -33.55
CA SER A 683 24.42 21.04 -33.92
C SER A 683 25.16 22.35 -34.29
N PRO A 684 24.94 22.93 -35.47
CA PRO A 684 25.64 24.14 -35.90
C PRO A 684 25.18 25.39 -35.15
N VAL A 685 26.11 26.34 -34.97
CA VAL A 685 25.88 27.67 -34.40
C VAL A 685 24.78 28.38 -35.20
N VAL A 686 23.63 28.65 -34.58
CA VAL A 686 22.71 29.67 -35.09
C VAL A 686 23.15 30.99 -34.48
N PRO A 687 23.81 31.90 -35.22
CA PRO A 687 24.09 33.23 -34.69
C PRO A 687 22.74 33.89 -34.37
N LYS A 688 22.52 34.24 -33.10
CA LYS A 688 21.47 35.20 -32.75
C LYS A 688 21.83 36.48 -33.48
N SER A 689 21.08 36.83 -34.53
CA SER A 689 21.15 38.14 -35.15
C SER A 689 21.03 39.21 -34.06
N PRO A 690 21.82 40.30 -34.12
CA PRO A 690 21.68 41.40 -33.16
C PRO A 690 20.21 41.89 -33.16
N PRO A 691 19.69 42.36 -32.01
CA PRO A 691 18.33 42.86 -31.96
C PRO A 691 18.15 43.92 -33.04
N ALA A 692 17.21 43.68 -33.95
CA ALA A 692 16.84 44.66 -34.95
C ALA A 692 16.44 45.95 -34.20
N VAL A 693 17.09 47.05 -34.58
CA VAL A 693 16.64 48.40 -34.21
C VAL A 693 15.16 48.48 -34.56
N PRO A 694 14.26 48.92 -33.65
CA PRO A 694 12.85 49.02 -33.98
C PRO A 694 12.68 49.99 -35.15
N GLU A 695 12.18 49.49 -36.28
CA GLU A 695 11.67 50.38 -37.33
C GLU A 695 10.52 51.21 -36.77
N PRO A 696 10.45 52.52 -37.06
CA PRO A 696 9.36 53.36 -36.59
C PRO A 696 8.04 52.90 -37.22
N ALA A 697 7.04 52.68 -36.38
CA ALA A 697 5.71 52.23 -36.76
C ALA A 697 5.10 53.09 -37.90
N PRO A 698 4.39 52.49 -38.86
CA PRO A 698 3.72 53.24 -39.91
C PRO A 698 2.57 54.06 -39.33
N ARG A 699 2.47 55.32 -39.76
CA ARG A 699 1.39 56.25 -39.40
C ARG A 699 0.02 55.67 -39.82
N PRO A 700 -1.02 55.71 -38.97
CA PRO A 700 -2.36 55.32 -39.40
C PRO A 700 -2.94 56.41 -40.32
N GLN A 701 -3.14 56.07 -41.60
CA GLN A 701 -3.92 56.88 -42.53
C GLN A 701 -5.41 56.58 -42.37
N LYS A 702 -6.18 57.65 -42.13
CA LYS A 702 -7.65 57.71 -42.11
C LYS A 702 -8.27 57.06 -43.37
N ARG A 703 -9.28 56.21 -43.17
CA ARG A 703 -10.41 56.01 -44.10
C ARG A 703 -11.68 55.93 -43.26
N LEU A 704 -12.45 57.03 -43.21
CA LEU A 704 -13.63 57.30 -44.06
C LEU A 704 -14.72 56.22 -43.91
N TRP A 705 -15.65 56.49 -43.00
CA TRP A 705 -16.98 55.90 -42.99
C TRP A 705 -17.95 56.90 -43.61
N THR A 706 -18.62 56.50 -44.69
CA THR A 706 -19.76 57.20 -45.29
C THR A 706 -21.03 56.98 -44.47
N SER A 707 -21.84 58.03 -44.43
CA SER A 707 -23.12 58.14 -43.70
C SER A 707 -24.22 57.21 -44.24
N MET A 708 -25.22 56.96 -43.40
CA MET A 708 -26.64 57.28 -43.69
C MET A 708 -27.43 57.45 -42.38
N SER A 709 -28.32 58.45 -42.41
CA SER A 709 -29.34 58.95 -41.45
C SER A 709 -30.32 57.88 -40.92
N ALA A 710 -31.13 58.05 -39.85
CA ALA A 710 -31.93 59.20 -39.41
C ALA A 710 -32.44 59.07 -37.93
N ASP A 711 -33.11 60.14 -37.46
CA ASP A 711 -34.07 60.30 -36.34
C ASP A 711 -33.47 60.54 -34.91
N GLU A 712 -33.52 61.78 -34.40
CA GLU A 712 -34.55 62.38 -33.49
C GLU A 712 -34.45 61.77 -32.06
N ASP A 713 -34.41 62.48 -30.92
CA ASP A 713 -34.79 63.86 -30.57
C ASP A 713 -34.39 64.17 -29.09
N ILE A 714 -34.26 65.47 -28.78
CA ILE A 714 -34.63 66.19 -27.52
C ILE A 714 -33.77 66.08 -26.22
N ALA A 715 -33.00 67.16 -26.01
CA ALA A 715 -32.95 68.15 -24.89
C ALA A 715 -32.83 67.78 -23.39
N GLY A 716 -31.98 68.56 -22.67
CA GLY A 716 -32.28 69.04 -21.30
C GLY A 716 -31.10 69.18 -20.31
N ASP A 717 -30.63 70.42 -20.10
CA ASP A 717 -30.11 71.10 -18.88
C ASP A 717 -29.00 70.53 -17.93
N MET A 718 -27.84 71.24 -17.94
CA MET A 718 -27.10 71.97 -16.86
C MET A 718 -27.15 71.54 -15.35
N PRO A 719 -26.19 71.97 -14.47
CA PRO A 719 -24.71 72.01 -14.50
C PRO A 719 -24.07 71.55 -13.14
N THR A 720 -22.80 71.90 -12.88
CA THR A 720 -21.95 71.74 -11.64
C THR A 720 -21.24 70.38 -11.48
N GLU A 721 -19.98 70.25 -11.06
CA GLU A 721 -19.04 71.14 -10.38
C GLU A 721 -17.60 70.59 -10.61
N THR A 722 -16.61 71.48 -10.71
CA THR A 722 -15.17 71.17 -10.83
C THR A 722 -14.61 70.52 -9.56
N ALA A 723 -14.01 69.33 -9.68
CA ALA A 723 -13.06 68.79 -8.69
C ALA A 723 -11.70 68.54 -9.36
N LEU A 724 -10.64 69.09 -8.76
CA LEU A 724 -9.25 68.86 -9.17
C LEU A 724 -8.88 67.39 -8.97
N GLU A 725 -8.53 66.67 -10.03
CA GLU A 725 -7.85 65.37 -9.95
C GLU A 725 -6.33 65.57 -10.08
N THR A 726 -5.62 65.26 -9.00
CA THR A 726 -4.19 64.94 -9.02
C THR A 726 -3.95 63.56 -9.66
N PRO A 727 -2.91 63.36 -10.48
CA PRO A 727 -2.71 62.10 -11.19
C PRO A 727 -2.22 60.99 -10.24
N HIS A 728 -2.96 59.87 -10.21
CA HIS A 728 -2.51 58.62 -9.58
C HIS A 728 -1.38 57.97 -10.39
N PRO A 729 -0.31 57.47 -9.74
CA PRO A 729 0.74 56.73 -10.44
C PRO A 729 0.21 55.37 -10.91
N GLN A 730 0.29 55.10 -12.22
CA GLN A 730 0.04 53.78 -12.79
C GLN A 730 1.02 52.77 -12.17
N ARG A 731 0.51 51.83 -11.36
CA ARG A 731 1.29 50.67 -10.90
C ARG A 731 1.67 49.81 -12.10
N ALA A 732 2.94 49.79 -12.47
CA ALA A 732 3.46 48.80 -13.40
C ALA A 732 3.24 47.39 -12.81
N SER A 733 2.53 46.53 -13.55
CA SER A 733 2.36 45.13 -13.19
C SER A 733 3.68 44.38 -13.41
N ILE A 734 4.35 43.98 -12.33
CA ILE A 734 5.54 43.11 -12.39
C ILE A 734 5.10 41.75 -12.92
N THR A 735 5.72 41.25 -13.98
CA THR A 735 5.43 39.90 -14.50
C THR A 735 6.31 38.84 -13.82
N VAL A 736 5.87 37.59 -13.86
CA VAL A 736 6.63 36.44 -13.32
C VAL A 736 8.01 36.30 -13.98
N ARG A 737 8.13 36.71 -15.24
CA ARG A 737 9.38 36.66 -16.00
C ARG A 737 10.39 37.70 -15.48
N ASP A 738 9.91 38.90 -15.16
CA ASP A 738 10.73 39.98 -14.63
C ASP A 738 11.40 39.60 -13.29
N LEU A 739 10.73 38.77 -12.47
CA LEU A 739 11.27 38.31 -11.18
C LEU A 739 12.43 37.30 -11.32
N LEU A 740 12.47 36.51 -12.39
CA LEU A 740 13.53 35.50 -12.62
C LEU A 740 14.78 36.09 -13.30
N GLU A 741 14.62 37.23 -13.99
CA GLU A 741 15.69 37.90 -14.73
C GLU A 741 16.58 38.76 -13.82
N VAL A 742 16.11 39.16 -12.63
CA VAL A 742 16.89 39.92 -11.66
C VAL A 742 17.80 39.00 -10.82
N PRO A 743 19.13 39.20 -10.82
CA PRO A 743 20.06 38.47 -9.95
C PRO A 743 19.77 38.67 -8.47
N ASP A 744 19.85 37.60 -7.68
CA ASP A 744 19.74 37.70 -6.23
C ASP A 744 21.08 38.12 -5.60
N PRO A 745 21.10 38.99 -4.56
CA PRO A 745 22.33 39.44 -3.91
C PRO A 745 23.25 38.32 -3.39
N LEU A 746 22.70 37.17 -2.99
CA LEU A 746 23.52 36.02 -2.55
C LEU A 746 24.28 35.36 -3.70
N GLU A 747 23.77 35.43 -4.94
CA GLU A 747 24.46 34.87 -6.11
C GLU A 747 25.68 35.71 -6.47
N THR A 748 25.54 37.03 -6.44
CA THR A 748 26.61 37.99 -6.72
C THR A 748 27.74 37.92 -5.70
N ARG A 749 27.43 37.59 -4.43
CA ARG A 749 28.43 37.40 -3.37
C ARG A 749 29.17 36.06 -3.45
N ARG A 750 28.61 35.06 -4.14
CA ARG A 750 29.20 33.72 -4.26
C ARG A 750 29.98 33.51 -5.56
N SER A 751 29.76 34.34 -6.59
CA SER A 751 30.51 34.26 -7.83
C SER A 751 31.88 34.95 -7.72
N ASP A 752 32.95 34.21 -7.47
CA ASP A 752 34.33 34.73 -7.53
C ASP A 752 34.74 35.23 -8.94
N ALA A 753 33.94 34.93 -9.97
CA ALA A 753 34.22 35.22 -11.38
C ALA A 753 33.17 36.11 -12.10
N GLY A 754 32.33 36.85 -11.37
CA GLY A 754 31.49 37.92 -11.95
C GLY A 754 30.40 37.53 -12.97
N SER A 755 30.21 36.25 -13.29
CA SER A 755 29.13 35.77 -14.17
C SER A 755 27.99 35.17 -13.34
N CYS A 756 26.93 35.94 -13.13
CA CYS A 756 25.69 35.44 -12.54
C CYS A 756 25.03 34.40 -13.47
N MET A 757 24.45 33.35 -12.90
CA MET A 757 23.70 32.32 -13.65
C MET A 757 22.55 32.96 -14.44
N SER A 758 22.30 32.52 -15.68
CA SER A 758 21.15 33.02 -16.45
C SER A 758 19.83 32.43 -15.94
N ALA A 759 18.72 33.15 -16.14
CA ALA A 759 17.38 32.65 -15.80
C ALA A 759 17.07 31.32 -16.51
N ASP A 760 17.50 31.18 -17.77
CA ASP A 760 17.34 29.94 -18.54
C ASP A 760 18.15 28.77 -17.94
N ARG A 761 19.39 29.03 -17.48
CA ARG A 761 20.21 27.99 -16.82
C ARG A 761 19.59 27.59 -15.48
N PHE A 762 19.14 28.56 -14.68
CA PHE A 762 18.45 28.29 -13.42
C PHE A 762 17.20 27.42 -13.64
N LYS A 763 16.36 27.77 -14.63
CA LYS A 763 15.16 27.01 -14.97
C LYS A 763 15.48 25.59 -15.42
N GLN A 764 16.50 25.40 -16.26
CA GLN A 764 16.89 24.09 -16.75
C GLN A 764 17.45 23.19 -15.64
N ARG A 765 18.34 23.71 -14.78
CA ARG A 765 18.87 22.93 -13.65
C ARG A 765 17.81 22.67 -12.57
N THR A 766 16.86 23.58 -12.38
CA THR A 766 15.70 23.32 -11.51
C THR A 766 14.85 22.17 -12.07
N ALA A 767 14.56 22.16 -13.37
CA ALA A 767 13.84 21.05 -14.00
C ALA A 767 14.60 19.71 -13.90
N LEU A 768 15.94 19.74 -13.98
CA LEU A 768 16.77 18.57 -13.73
C LEU A 768 16.59 18.06 -12.28
N PHE A 769 16.66 18.97 -11.30
CA PHE A 769 16.49 18.62 -9.89
C PHE A 769 15.11 18.02 -9.61
N GLU A 770 14.03 18.60 -10.12
CA GLU A 770 12.68 18.05 -10.00
C GLU A 770 12.58 16.63 -10.59
N ARG A 771 13.25 16.36 -11.72
CA ARG A 771 13.31 15.02 -12.30
C ARG A 771 14.07 14.02 -11.41
N LEU A 772 15.07 14.47 -10.66
CA LEU A 772 15.75 13.62 -9.67
C LEU A 772 14.87 13.35 -8.45
N LEU A 773 14.00 14.28 -8.07
CA LEU A 773 13.06 14.11 -6.96
C LEU A 773 11.99 13.06 -7.24
N GLU A 774 11.74 12.67 -8.49
CA GLU A 774 10.81 11.57 -8.84
C GLU A 774 11.13 10.28 -8.06
N PHE A 775 12.42 10.02 -7.79
CA PHE A 775 12.88 8.82 -7.09
C PHE A 775 12.89 8.94 -5.56
N VAL A 776 12.78 10.16 -5.04
CA VAL A 776 12.96 10.45 -3.61
C VAL A 776 11.65 10.21 -2.84
N ASN A 777 11.74 9.84 -1.57
CA ASN A 777 10.57 9.73 -0.69
C ASN A 777 9.82 11.06 -0.56
N GLU A 778 8.50 11.03 -0.43
CA GLU A 778 7.64 12.23 -0.36
C GLU A 778 7.90 13.07 0.90
N ASP A 779 8.18 12.42 2.03
CA ASP A 779 8.49 13.07 3.31
C ASP A 779 9.80 13.89 3.27
N ALA A 780 10.71 13.51 2.37
CA ALA A 780 11.99 14.15 2.16
C ALA A 780 11.95 15.33 1.17
N LYS A 781 10.81 15.58 0.49
CA LYS A 781 10.63 16.65 -0.51
C LYS A 781 10.08 17.94 0.10
N GLU A 782 10.10 19.00 -0.71
CA GLU A 782 9.28 20.18 -0.45
C GLU A 782 7.78 19.86 -0.61
N PRO A 783 6.89 20.64 0.02
CA PRO A 783 5.45 20.44 -0.13
C PRO A 783 5.04 20.39 -1.61
N LEU A 784 4.23 19.40 -2.03
CA LEU A 784 3.82 19.22 -3.43
C LEU A 784 3.05 20.44 -3.97
N ASP A 785 2.10 20.96 -3.19
CA ASP A 785 1.26 22.08 -3.61
C ASP A 785 2.03 23.41 -3.75
N SER A 786 1.58 24.22 -4.69
CA SER A 786 2.05 25.60 -4.86
C SER A 786 1.26 26.53 -3.95
N LEU A 787 1.93 27.52 -3.36
CA LEU A 787 1.27 28.61 -2.64
C LEU A 787 0.21 29.32 -3.49
N VAL A 788 0.38 29.34 -4.82
CA VAL A 788 -0.59 29.94 -5.76
C VAL A 788 -1.89 29.13 -5.83
N ASN A 789 -1.81 27.79 -5.80
CA ASN A 789 -2.99 26.93 -5.87
C ASN A 789 -3.88 27.05 -4.62
N ILE A 790 -3.28 27.44 -3.48
CA ILE A 790 -4.01 27.69 -2.23
C ILE A 790 -4.92 28.93 -2.36
N ILE A 791 -4.58 29.88 -3.23
CA ILE A 791 -5.35 31.12 -3.44
C ILE A 791 -6.59 30.84 -4.31
N ASP A 792 -6.46 30.00 -5.35
CA ASP A 792 -7.56 29.69 -6.27
C ASP A 792 -8.69 28.87 -5.61
N PHE A 793 -8.41 28.23 -4.47
CA PHE A 793 -9.42 27.51 -3.67
C PHE A 793 -10.51 28.42 -3.09
N GLN A 794 -10.32 29.74 -3.08
CA GLN A 794 -11.34 30.71 -2.65
C GLN A 794 -12.27 31.18 -3.79
N GLY A 795 -12.01 30.80 -5.06
CA GLY A 795 -12.69 31.37 -6.22
C GLY A 795 -13.52 30.42 -7.08
N GLY A 796 -13.62 29.13 -6.73
CA GLY A 796 -14.18 28.11 -7.62
C GLY A 796 -15.22 27.20 -6.97
N ALA A 797 -16.42 27.71 -6.69
CA ALA A 797 -17.61 26.87 -6.81
C ALA A 797 -17.81 26.56 -8.30
N GLN A 798 -17.01 25.63 -8.84
CA GLN A 798 -17.40 24.96 -10.07
C GLN A 798 -18.46 23.93 -9.69
N ASP A 799 -19.70 24.29 -10.00
CA ASP A 799 -20.75 23.36 -10.39
C ASP A 799 -20.16 22.37 -11.41
N THR A 800 -19.68 21.23 -10.94
CA THR A 800 -19.52 20.05 -11.78
C THR A 800 -20.74 19.17 -11.54
N SER A 801 -21.65 19.30 -12.50
CA SER A 801 -22.85 18.50 -12.79
C SER A 801 -22.84 17.05 -12.34
#